data_AF-A0A1S2YKV5-F1
#
_entry.id   AF-A0A1S2YKV5-F1
#
_cell.length_a   1.000
_cell.length_b   1.000
_cell.length_c   1.000
_cell.angle_alpha   90.00
_cell.angle_beta   90.00
_cell.angle_gamma   90.00
#
_symmetry.space_group_name_H-M   'P 1'
#
loop_
_entity.id
_entity.type
_entity.pdbx_description
1 polymer ?
#
loop_
_entity_poly.entity_id
_entity_poly.type
_entity_poly.pdbx_seq_one_letter_code
_entity_poly.pdbx_strand_id
1 'polypeptide(L)'
;MALALTQCSQKLGYLIFLLGKNFVMFMAMVIACNALHYLLKPYQQPRITSDILVGLIMGNAPFLRDLYGQFNGTFGFIIDFGMMCYMLAVGMEMDPYVLFKKPSRDVQVAIVGIITTFLMACFITPFLHYFTGHHLLEYTLSFSTLLSSTASPVLTRVITNLNIGKSDIGKLVIAAGMYSDFLCSFLLSFGYSSMPLDTFCGGIEDKDRIKKAVAIFFAVVVQTMLTATISPVFMNWVNNENPEGKPLKASHLVLSIAFMVISCASSILYDYSPILSAFITGICFPREGRISKWVIRKINYMLTTIFFPFFFLWMGYAADFRKFEVGQLETWLKIFIPIIIVMVGEVAGTLISGVILGFHWPESIAIGLLLTTKGHFHIYMAIKMMNCNSDTSSGISLVIAIFFTVVHAPAVVARIIKRARQKAPTHHMSLQLLDPSSELRILLCLHGLDNISGSINFMEISRGKSDPGILVYVTEMIELTDHIAVTVEKGEGVETTIVKDKDVMEMRDQITSSFQAHIDDDDEGVTIKRTLAVATINNMAQDICTLAEDLMIALIILPFHRIQCEDGKLDGGNQGFRYVNRKLLKSGPCSVGILVNRGLGSIGKISKSQISVNVATVFIGGKDDREALAYTGRVSGHPGVKLTVIRFLVDTSVESSRISAYRVSLPEKEEEMGLDDECFAQFYDKHISSGNVSYLEKHLANAAETFSTLRSFEGQYSLVIVGREGGLNSILTKGMNDWQQCPELGPIGDVLSGPDFSKTVSVLVIQQHKRKGEIDGLDEEFSIM
;
A
#
# COMPACT_ATOMS: atom_id res chain seq x y z
N MET A 1 -1.17 33.50 62.65
CA MET A 1 -0.29 33.36 61.46
C MET A 1 0.23 31.93 61.28
N ALA A 2 0.80 31.29 62.31
CA ALA A 2 1.28 29.89 62.25
C ALA A 2 0.21 28.85 61.86
N LEU A 3 -1.02 28.99 62.37
CA LEU A 3 -2.14 28.08 62.04
C LEU A 3 -2.59 28.18 60.56
N ALA A 4 -2.46 29.35 59.94
CA ALA A 4 -2.78 29.56 58.54
C ALA A 4 -1.70 28.97 57.61
N LEU A 5 -0.42 29.00 58.04
CA LEU A 5 0.68 28.36 57.33
C LEU A 5 0.55 26.83 57.32
N THR A 6 0.16 26.22 58.44
CA THR A 6 -0.06 24.76 58.54
C THR A 6 -1.22 24.30 57.68
N GLN A 7 -2.31 25.07 57.61
CA GLN A 7 -3.48 24.75 56.79
C GLN A 7 -3.18 24.89 55.28
N CYS A 8 -2.34 25.86 54.90
CA CYS A 8 -1.87 26.02 53.52
C CYS A 8 -0.89 24.90 53.13
N SER A 9 0.04 24.52 54.02
CA SER A 9 0.96 23.40 53.82
C SER A 9 0.23 22.06 53.66
N GLN A 10 -0.81 21.82 54.47
CA GLN A 10 -1.63 20.62 54.39
C GLN A 10 -2.48 20.58 53.11
N LYS A 11 -3.05 21.72 52.69
CA LYS A 11 -3.72 21.84 51.39
C LYS A 11 -2.77 21.62 50.22
N LEU A 12 -1.55 22.17 50.29
CA LEU A 12 -0.53 22.00 49.25
C LEU A 12 -0.07 20.54 49.17
N GLY A 13 0.18 19.89 50.32
CA GLY A 13 0.51 18.47 50.37
C GLY A 13 -0.59 17.57 49.81
N TYR A 14 -1.86 17.87 50.13
CA TYR A 14 -3.00 17.19 49.52
C TYR A 14 -3.04 17.39 48.00
N LEU A 15 -2.81 18.62 47.50
CA LEU A 15 -2.79 18.91 46.07
C LEU A 15 -1.67 18.18 45.33
N ILE A 16 -0.47 18.12 45.92
CA ILE A 16 0.70 17.43 45.35
C ILE A 16 0.45 15.93 45.29
N PHE A 17 -0.07 15.34 46.37
CA PHE A 17 -0.41 13.92 46.40
C PHE A 17 -1.47 13.56 45.34
N LEU A 18 -2.46 14.44 45.18
CA LEU A 18 -3.52 14.30 44.19
C LEU A 18 -3.02 14.43 42.76
N LEU A 19 -2.12 15.38 42.50
CA LEU A 19 -1.46 15.54 41.22
C LEU A 19 -0.60 14.32 40.88
N GLY A 20 0.14 13.79 41.85
CA GLY A 20 0.93 12.57 41.71
C GLY A 20 0.06 11.36 41.36
N LYS A 21 -1.07 11.18 42.04
CA LYS A 21 -2.05 10.13 41.74
C LYS A 21 -2.58 10.23 40.30
N ASN A 22 -2.93 11.43 39.85
CA ASN A 22 -3.44 11.66 38.49
C ASN A 22 -2.36 11.43 37.42
N PHE A 23 -1.12 11.82 37.71
CA PHE A 23 0.01 11.56 36.82
C PHE A 23 0.27 10.05 36.68
N VAL A 24 0.19 9.28 37.76
CA VAL A 24 0.30 7.82 37.72
C VAL A 24 -0.84 7.20 36.90
N MET A 25 -2.08 7.66 37.08
CA MET A 25 -3.21 7.18 36.25
C MET A 25 -3.01 7.51 34.76
N PHE A 26 -2.53 8.71 34.44
CA PHE A 26 -2.23 9.09 33.06
C PHE A 26 -1.12 8.20 32.46
N MET A 27 -0.03 7.95 33.20
CA MET A 27 1.03 7.07 32.75
C MET A 27 0.55 5.63 32.56
N ALA A 28 -0.27 5.11 33.48
CA ALA A 28 -0.88 3.79 33.36
C ALA A 28 -1.77 3.69 32.11
N MET A 29 -2.58 4.71 31.83
CA MET A 29 -3.40 4.80 30.62
C MET A 29 -2.54 4.75 29.35
N VAL A 30 -1.49 5.57 29.28
CA VAL A 30 -0.60 5.62 28.11
C VAL A 30 0.11 4.27 27.89
N ILE A 31 0.59 3.62 28.95
CA ILE A 31 1.22 2.30 28.88
C ILE A 31 0.22 1.25 28.39
N ALA A 32 -0.99 1.24 28.94
CA ALA A 32 -2.04 0.30 28.54
C ALA A 32 -2.46 0.48 27.08
N CYS A 33 -2.64 1.74 26.63
CA CYS A 33 -2.91 2.07 25.23
C CYS A 33 -1.82 1.56 24.28
N ASN A 34 -0.54 1.80 24.63
CA ASN A 34 0.58 1.37 23.79
C ASN A 34 0.71 -0.16 23.76
N ALA A 35 0.51 -0.84 24.90
CA ALA A 35 0.53 -2.30 24.98
C ALA A 35 -0.58 -2.92 24.14
N LEU A 36 -1.81 -2.42 24.26
CA LEU A 36 -2.94 -2.91 23.48
C LEU A 36 -2.78 -2.59 21.98
N HIS A 37 -2.23 -1.42 21.64
CA HIS A 37 -1.91 -1.08 20.27
C HIS A 37 -0.89 -2.06 19.65
N TYR A 38 0.14 -2.43 20.41
CA TYR A 38 1.11 -3.44 19.98
C TYR A 38 0.46 -4.81 19.74
N LEU A 39 -0.44 -5.23 20.63
CA LEU A 39 -1.21 -6.48 20.48
C LEU A 39 -2.18 -6.46 19.30
N LEU A 40 -2.75 -5.29 18.96
CA LEU A 40 -3.68 -5.13 17.84
C LEU A 40 -2.99 -4.83 16.50
N LYS A 41 -1.66 -4.63 16.49
CA LYS A 41 -0.86 -4.39 15.28
C LYS A 41 -0.98 -5.51 14.23
N PRO A 42 -1.00 -6.82 14.57
CA PRO A 42 -1.21 -7.90 13.59
C PRO A 42 -2.54 -7.80 12.85
N TYR A 43 -3.57 -7.23 13.49
CA TYR A 43 -4.90 -7.02 12.91
C TYR A 43 -5.03 -5.70 12.14
N GLN A 44 -3.94 -4.94 11.99
CA GLN A 44 -3.90 -3.65 11.29
C GLN A 44 -4.91 -2.62 11.83
N GLN A 45 -5.26 -2.72 13.12
CA GLN A 45 -6.22 -1.82 13.74
C GLN A 45 -5.58 -0.44 14.02
N PRO A 46 -6.30 0.67 13.79
CA PRO A 46 -5.80 2.00 14.09
C PRO A 46 -5.68 2.22 15.60
N ARG A 47 -4.76 3.11 16.01
CA ARG A 47 -4.53 3.46 17.42
C ARG A 47 -5.78 3.94 18.17
N ILE A 48 -6.70 4.59 17.48
CA ILE A 48 -7.97 5.03 18.07
C ILE A 48 -8.79 3.85 18.62
N THR A 49 -8.70 2.67 17.99
CA THR A 49 -9.40 1.45 18.45
C THR A 49 -8.86 0.98 19.80
N SER A 50 -7.52 0.93 19.95
CA SER A 50 -6.90 0.60 21.25
C SER A 50 -7.24 1.64 22.31
N ASP A 51 -7.22 2.93 21.97
CA ASP A 51 -7.45 3.99 22.93
C ASP A 51 -8.91 4.01 23.44
N ILE A 52 -9.90 3.75 22.56
CA ILE A 52 -11.31 3.59 22.95
C ILE A 52 -11.48 2.38 23.88
N LEU A 53 -10.87 1.23 23.53
CA LEU A 53 -11.03 0.00 24.31
C LEU A 53 -10.41 0.11 25.70
N VAL A 54 -9.19 0.66 25.81
CA VAL A 54 -8.57 0.95 27.11
C VAL A 54 -9.39 1.98 27.89
N GLY A 55 -9.86 3.04 27.23
CA GLY A 55 -10.70 4.07 27.86
C GLY A 55 -11.95 3.47 28.51
N LEU A 56 -12.70 2.64 27.77
CA LEU A 56 -13.90 1.97 28.25
C LEU A 56 -13.62 1.03 29.44
N ILE A 57 -12.55 0.23 29.37
CA ILE A 57 -12.16 -0.70 30.45
C ILE A 57 -11.76 0.09 31.71
N MET A 58 -10.88 1.08 31.54
CA MET A 58 -10.28 1.83 32.64
C MET A 58 -11.28 2.78 33.30
N GLY A 59 -12.18 3.40 32.53
CA GLY A 59 -13.24 4.30 33.03
C GLY A 59 -14.39 3.60 33.76
N ASN A 60 -14.54 2.28 33.57
CA ASN A 60 -15.55 1.46 34.24
C ASN A 60 -15.00 0.58 35.38
N ALA A 61 -13.67 0.52 35.55
CA ALA A 61 -13.06 -0.15 36.69
C ALA A 61 -13.47 0.56 38.00
N PRO A 62 -14.07 -0.13 38.99
CA PRO A 62 -14.68 0.50 40.16
C PRO A 62 -13.74 1.44 40.92
N PHE A 63 -12.51 0.98 41.20
CA PHE A 63 -11.49 1.76 41.89
C PHE A 63 -11.10 3.04 41.13
N LEU A 64 -10.96 2.96 39.80
CA LEU A 64 -10.54 4.10 38.97
C LEU A 64 -11.68 5.10 38.76
N ARG A 65 -12.92 4.61 38.65
CA ARG A 65 -14.12 5.44 38.49
C ARG A 65 -14.37 6.33 39.70
N ASP A 66 -14.21 5.82 40.92
CA ASP A 66 -14.36 6.59 42.15
C ASP A 66 -13.26 7.67 42.28
N LEU A 67 -12.03 7.34 41.90
CA LEU A 67 -10.93 8.30 41.87
C LEU A 67 -11.15 9.40 40.81
N TYR A 68 -11.79 9.07 39.70
CA TYR A 68 -12.08 9.99 38.61
C TYR A 68 -13.26 10.92 38.91
N GLY A 69 -14.29 10.44 39.61
CA GLY A 69 -15.47 11.22 39.97
C GLY A 69 -15.15 12.51 40.75
N GLN A 70 -14.06 12.51 41.51
CA GLN A 70 -13.56 13.69 42.23
C GLN A 70 -12.99 14.80 41.32
N PHE A 71 -12.65 14.51 40.06
CA PHE A 71 -11.93 15.42 39.13
C PHE A 71 -12.64 15.66 37.79
N ASN A 72 -13.78 15.00 37.57
CA ASN A 72 -14.50 15.04 36.29
C ASN A 72 -14.78 16.47 35.78
N GLY A 73 -15.09 17.42 36.69
CA GLY A 73 -15.34 18.82 36.32
C GLY A 73 -14.13 19.53 35.70
N THR A 74 -12.92 19.32 36.22
CA THR A 74 -11.69 19.94 35.68
C THR A 74 -11.28 19.33 34.34
N PHE A 75 -11.48 18.01 34.17
CA PHE A 75 -11.19 17.35 32.90
C PHE A 75 -12.13 17.79 31.77
N GLY A 76 -13.40 18.09 32.08
CA GLY A 76 -14.33 18.65 31.10
C GLY A 76 -13.79 19.92 30.42
N PHE A 77 -13.25 20.87 31.18
CA PHE A 77 -12.65 22.09 30.63
C PHE A 77 -11.40 21.83 29.80
N ILE A 78 -10.53 20.92 30.25
CA ILE A 78 -9.34 20.52 29.49
C ILE A 78 -9.78 19.93 28.15
N ILE A 79 -10.84 19.10 28.16
CA ILE A 79 -11.41 18.45 26.98
C ILE A 79 -12.03 19.45 26.02
N ASP A 80 -12.81 20.38 26.52
CA ASP A 80 -13.37 21.45 25.69
C ASP A 80 -12.26 22.29 25.03
N PHE A 81 -11.17 22.57 25.76
CA PHE A 81 -9.99 23.26 25.20
C PHE A 81 -9.27 22.44 24.12
N GLY A 82 -8.98 21.16 24.36
CA GLY A 82 -8.28 20.37 23.33
C GLY A 82 -9.17 20.05 22.12
N MET A 83 -10.48 19.94 22.29
CA MET A 83 -11.42 19.83 21.16
C MET A 83 -11.51 21.13 20.36
N MET A 84 -11.37 22.29 21.02
CA MET A 84 -11.21 23.57 20.34
C MET A 84 -9.93 23.59 19.48
N CYS A 85 -8.78 23.17 20.03
CA CYS A 85 -7.54 23.04 19.27
C CYS A 85 -7.65 22.02 18.13
N TYR A 86 -8.33 20.89 18.36
CA TYR A 86 -8.58 19.87 17.34
C TYR A 86 -9.39 20.45 16.18
N MET A 87 -10.50 21.13 16.45
CA MET A 87 -11.34 21.71 15.39
C MET A 87 -10.67 22.88 14.68
N LEU A 88 -9.81 23.65 15.37
CA LEU A 88 -8.95 24.64 14.72
C LEU A 88 -8.00 23.98 13.71
N ALA A 89 -7.31 22.92 14.12
CA ALA A 89 -6.38 22.20 13.24
C ALA A 89 -7.10 21.57 12.04
N VAL A 90 -8.27 20.94 12.26
CA VAL A 90 -9.12 20.42 11.18
C VAL A 90 -9.53 21.55 10.23
N GLY A 91 -10.01 22.68 10.75
CA GLY A 91 -10.37 23.84 9.92
C GLY A 91 -9.21 24.35 9.06
N MET A 92 -7.99 24.42 9.61
CA MET A 92 -6.79 24.87 8.88
C MET A 92 -6.28 23.85 7.85
N GLU A 93 -6.60 22.56 8.00
CA GLU A 93 -6.27 21.51 7.03
C GLU A 93 -7.21 21.52 5.81
N MET A 94 -8.41 22.10 5.97
CA MET A 94 -9.43 22.21 4.92
C MET A 94 -9.18 23.42 4.02
N ASP A 95 -9.59 23.30 2.75
CA ASP A 95 -9.55 24.41 1.79
C ASP A 95 -10.99 24.88 1.52
N PRO A 96 -11.38 26.12 1.89
CA PRO A 96 -12.74 26.63 1.66
C PRO A 96 -13.07 26.86 0.18
N TYR A 97 -12.07 27.14 -0.66
CA TYR A 97 -12.30 27.45 -2.08
C TYR A 97 -12.79 26.24 -2.87
N VAL A 98 -12.62 25.06 -2.29
CA VAL A 98 -13.03 23.76 -2.82
C VAL A 98 -14.55 23.63 -2.94
N LEU A 99 -15.34 24.36 -2.12
CA LEU A 99 -16.80 24.43 -2.26
C LEU A 99 -17.27 25.18 -3.51
N PHE A 100 -16.50 26.18 -3.96
CA PHE A 100 -16.87 27.01 -5.11
C PHE A 100 -16.47 26.37 -6.43
N LYS A 101 -15.63 25.34 -6.40
CA LYS A 101 -15.26 24.55 -7.58
C LYS A 101 -16.32 23.49 -7.85
N LYS A 102 -16.55 23.18 -9.13
CA LYS A 102 -17.44 22.08 -9.54
C LYS A 102 -16.92 20.77 -8.91
N PRO A 103 -17.74 20.04 -8.11
CA PRO A 103 -17.30 18.79 -7.51
C PRO A 103 -16.97 17.79 -8.62
N SER A 104 -15.84 17.09 -8.48
CA SER A 104 -15.53 15.95 -9.35
C SER A 104 -16.63 14.88 -9.20
N ARG A 105 -16.78 14.00 -10.21
CA ARG A 105 -17.76 12.90 -10.18
C ARG A 105 -17.65 12.11 -8.86
N ASP A 106 -16.41 11.89 -8.44
CA ASP A 106 -16.01 11.23 -7.20
C ASP A 106 -16.57 11.89 -5.93
N VAL A 107 -16.50 13.22 -5.85
CA VAL A 107 -17.01 13.99 -4.71
C VAL A 107 -18.54 14.01 -4.71
N GLN A 108 -19.17 13.97 -5.88
CA GLN A 108 -20.63 13.87 -5.97
C GLN A 108 -21.14 12.55 -5.35
N VAL A 109 -20.42 11.45 -5.53
CA VAL A 109 -20.75 10.14 -4.91
C VAL A 109 -20.81 10.27 -3.39
N ALA A 110 -19.85 10.95 -2.79
CA ALA A 110 -19.79 11.15 -1.35
C ALA A 110 -20.92 12.05 -0.83
N ILE A 111 -21.23 13.14 -1.54
CA ILE A 111 -22.32 14.05 -1.16
C ILE A 111 -23.67 13.33 -1.17
N VAL A 112 -23.91 12.47 -2.16
CA VAL A 112 -25.13 11.66 -2.22
C VAL A 112 -25.19 10.69 -1.03
N GLY A 113 -24.07 10.03 -0.69
CA GLY A 113 -23.93 9.21 0.53
C GLY A 113 -24.38 9.93 1.80
N ILE A 114 -23.80 11.11 2.05
CA ILE A 114 -24.13 11.98 3.20
C ILE A 114 -25.63 12.28 3.23
N ILE A 115 -26.19 12.76 2.12
CA ILE A 115 -27.61 13.14 2.03
C ILE A 115 -28.50 11.94 2.31
N THR A 116 -28.19 10.76 1.76
CA THR A 116 -28.96 9.55 2.00
C THR A 116 -28.89 9.10 3.46
N THR A 117 -27.70 9.12 4.08
CA THR A 117 -27.52 8.82 5.50
C THR A 117 -28.29 9.80 6.38
N PHE A 118 -28.23 11.10 6.05
CA PHE A 118 -28.91 12.15 6.78
C PHE A 118 -30.44 12.00 6.74
N LEU A 119 -31.00 11.73 5.56
CA LEU A 119 -32.45 11.52 5.39
C LEU A 119 -32.92 10.26 6.13
N MET A 120 -32.15 9.17 6.03
CA MET A 120 -32.46 7.92 6.73
C MET A 120 -32.36 8.10 8.26
N ALA A 121 -31.34 8.81 8.75
CA ALA A 121 -31.19 9.13 10.16
C ALA A 121 -32.32 10.03 10.66
N CYS A 122 -32.71 11.06 9.90
CA CYS A 122 -33.83 11.94 10.26
C CYS A 122 -35.15 11.18 10.39
N PHE A 123 -35.37 10.19 9.53
CA PHE A 123 -36.58 9.39 9.55
C PHE A 123 -36.61 8.38 10.71
N ILE A 124 -35.50 7.68 10.97
CA ILE A 124 -35.49 6.55 11.92
C ILE A 124 -35.23 7.00 13.36
N THR A 125 -34.41 8.03 13.58
CA THR A 125 -34.01 8.49 14.93
C THR A 125 -35.19 8.82 15.85
N PRO A 126 -36.28 9.49 15.39
CA PRO A 126 -37.44 9.77 16.24
C PRO A 126 -38.11 8.53 16.83
N PHE A 127 -38.09 7.40 16.09
CA PHE A 127 -38.69 6.14 16.54
C PHE A 127 -37.87 5.41 17.61
N LEU A 128 -36.59 5.77 17.77
CA LEU A 128 -35.70 5.16 18.77
C LEU A 128 -35.85 5.76 20.17
N HIS A 129 -36.67 6.81 20.31
CA HIS A 129 -36.89 7.53 21.58
C HIS A 129 -35.57 7.87 22.30
N TYR A 130 -34.53 8.30 21.56
CA TYR A 130 -33.25 8.74 22.14
C TYR A 130 -33.39 9.97 23.04
N PHE A 131 -34.34 10.83 22.72
CA PHE A 131 -34.59 12.09 23.39
C PHE A 131 -36.07 12.17 23.73
N THR A 132 -36.38 12.30 25.02
CA THR A 132 -37.74 12.50 25.53
C THR A 132 -37.89 13.97 25.93
N GLY A 133 -38.49 14.81 25.08
CA GLY A 133 -38.66 16.23 25.40
C GLY A 133 -39.29 17.09 24.29
N HIS A 134 -39.60 18.35 24.63
CA HIS A 134 -40.31 19.33 23.80
C HIS A 134 -39.59 19.77 22.50
N HIS A 135 -38.35 19.33 22.29
CA HIS A 135 -37.47 19.75 21.18
C HIS A 135 -36.87 18.56 20.41
N LEU A 136 -37.67 17.52 20.20
CA LEU A 136 -37.28 16.29 19.50
C LEU A 136 -36.69 16.53 18.10
N LEU A 137 -37.23 17.51 17.37
CA LEU A 137 -36.84 17.80 15.98
C LEU A 137 -35.40 18.34 15.91
N GLU A 138 -35.04 19.26 16.80
CA GLU A 138 -33.72 19.91 16.85
C GLU A 138 -32.62 18.91 17.21
N TYR A 139 -32.88 18.05 18.19
CA TYR A 139 -31.98 16.93 18.52
C TYR A 139 -31.89 15.92 17.40
N THR A 140 -33.01 15.60 16.74
CA THR A 140 -33.03 14.66 15.61
C THR A 140 -32.16 15.17 14.46
N LEU A 141 -32.27 16.46 14.09
CA LEU A 141 -31.45 17.05 13.03
C LEU A 141 -29.96 17.07 13.38
N SER A 142 -29.64 17.47 14.61
CA SER A 142 -28.24 17.55 15.07
C SER A 142 -27.60 16.17 15.15
N PHE A 143 -28.33 15.18 15.68
CA PHE A 143 -27.91 13.79 15.74
C PHE A 143 -27.79 13.15 14.35
N SER A 144 -28.73 13.44 13.45
CA SER A 144 -28.68 12.94 12.07
C SER A 144 -27.48 13.51 11.30
N THR A 145 -27.14 14.78 11.54
CA THR A 145 -25.94 15.41 10.96
C THR A 145 -24.67 14.75 11.51
N LEU A 146 -24.62 14.46 12.82
CA LEU A 146 -23.53 13.73 13.47
C LEU A 146 -23.38 12.28 12.96
N LEU A 147 -24.51 11.60 12.65
CA LEU A 147 -24.51 10.26 12.06
C LEU A 147 -24.12 10.26 10.58
N SER A 148 -24.33 11.35 9.86
CA SER A 148 -23.94 11.49 8.46
C SER A 148 -22.46 11.89 8.28
N SER A 149 -21.84 12.55 9.25
CA SER A 149 -20.46 13.05 9.11
C SER A 149 -19.38 11.96 9.14
N THR A 150 -18.31 12.12 8.36
CA THR A 150 -17.16 11.19 8.35
C THR A 150 -15.96 11.84 9.01
N ALA A 151 -15.18 11.09 9.80
CA ALA A 151 -13.95 11.60 10.41
C ALA A 151 -12.77 11.54 9.43
N SER A 152 -12.59 12.61 8.66
CA SER A 152 -11.55 12.69 7.62
C SER A 152 -10.12 12.44 8.12
N PRO A 153 -9.68 12.91 9.32
CA PRO A 153 -8.30 12.68 9.77
C PRO A 153 -8.05 11.21 10.18
N VAL A 154 -9.08 10.56 10.74
CA VAL A 154 -9.00 9.13 11.12
C VAL A 154 -8.98 8.27 9.86
N LEU A 155 -9.89 8.55 8.92
CA LEU A 155 -9.97 7.87 7.63
C LEU A 155 -8.65 7.98 6.84
N THR A 156 -8.08 9.19 6.75
CA THR A 156 -6.80 9.43 6.06
C THR A 156 -5.66 8.63 6.69
N ARG A 157 -5.58 8.60 8.02
CA ARG A 157 -4.58 7.79 8.73
C ARG A 157 -4.76 6.29 8.49
N VAL A 158 -6.00 5.79 8.53
CA VAL A 158 -6.30 4.37 8.25
C VAL A 158 -5.86 4.01 6.82
N ILE A 159 -6.25 4.80 5.83
CA ILE A 159 -5.90 4.55 4.42
C ILE A 159 -4.38 4.66 4.18
N THR A 160 -3.71 5.60 4.84
CA THR A 160 -2.25 5.79 4.73
C THR A 160 -1.50 4.64 5.40
N ASN A 161 -1.90 4.23 6.61
CA ASN A 161 -1.27 3.12 7.34
C ASN A 161 -1.45 1.78 6.61
N LEU A 162 -2.52 1.64 5.83
CA LEU A 162 -2.80 0.45 5.02
C LEU A 162 -2.17 0.54 3.62
N ASN A 163 -1.34 1.57 3.34
CA ASN A 163 -0.62 1.79 2.08
C ASN A 163 -1.51 1.95 0.82
N ILE A 164 -2.78 2.32 0.97
CA ILE A 164 -3.72 2.52 -0.16
C ILE A 164 -3.89 4.00 -0.51
N GLY A 165 -3.38 4.93 0.29
CA GLY A 165 -3.56 6.37 0.09
C GLY A 165 -3.10 6.91 -1.26
N LYS A 166 -2.20 6.21 -1.97
CA LYS A 166 -1.76 6.59 -3.32
C LYS A 166 -2.61 6.01 -4.45
N SER A 167 -3.44 5.00 -4.17
CA SER A 167 -4.37 4.43 -5.15
C SER A 167 -5.49 5.40 -5.50
N ASP A 168 -6.16 5.18 -6.62
CA ASP A 168 -7.26 6.05 -7.06
C ASP A 168 -8.44 6.01 -6.07
N ILE A 169 -8.77 4.81 -5.56
CA ILE A 169 -9.79 4.64 -4.51
C ILE A 169 -9.37 5.37 -3.22
N GLY A 170 -8.10 5.30 -2.83
CA GLY A 170 -7.57 5.95 -1.63
C GLY A 170 -7.62 7.47 -1.72
N LYS A 171 -7.14 8.06 -2.84
CA LYS A 171 -7.21 9.50 -3.10
C LYS A 171 -8.66 10.00 -3.10
N LEU A 172 -9.55 9.24 -3.74
CA LEU A 172 -10.97 9.53 -3.83
C LEU A 172 -11.61 9.56 -2.45
N VAL A 173 -11.40 8.53 -1.64
CA VAL A 173 -12.01 8.42 -0.31
C VAL A 173 -11.48 9.49 0.65
N ILE A 174 -10.19 9.84 0.57
CA ILE A 174 -9.61 10.93 1.37
C ILE A 174 -10.26 12.27 1.00
N ALA A 175 -10.35 12.58 -0.30
CA ALA A 175 -11.00 13.79 -0.77
C ALA A 175 -12.48 13.83 -0.35
N ALA A 176 -13.24 12.78 -0.66
CA ALA A 176 -14.63 12.60 -0.27
C ALA A 176 -14.86 12.79 1.24
N GLY A 177 -14.02 12.16 2.06
CA GLY A 177 -14.08 12.28 3.52
C GLY A 177 -13.84 13.71 4.00
N MET A 178 -12.87 14.42 3.43
CA MET A 178 -12.62 15.83 3.75
C MET A 178 -13.82 16.73 3.40
N TYR A 179 -14.43 16.54 2.22
CA TYR A 179 -15.64 17.25 1.81
C TYR A 179 -16.81 16.95 2.75
N SER A 180 -16.98 15.69 3.14
CA SER A 180 -18.01 15.25 4.08
C SER A 180 -17.86 15.94 5.44
N ASP A 181 -16.66 15.87 6.00
CA ASP A 181 -16.32 16.44 7.30
C ASP A 181 -16.52 17.96 7.30
N PHE A 182 -16.10 18.62 6.21
CA PHE A 182 -16.31 20.06 6.03
C PHE A 182 -17.81 20.42 5.99
N LEU A 183 -18.59 19.78 5.10
CA LEU A 183 -20.01 20.08 4.91
C LEU A 183 -20.80 19.83 6.20
N CYS A 184 -20.58 18.70 6.85
CA CYS A 184 -21.30 18.36 8.07
C CYS A 184 -20.87 19.23 9.26
N SER A 185 -19.58 19.53 9.40
CA SER A 185 -19.10 20.46 10.43
C SER A 185 -19.67 21.86 10.22
N PHE A 186 -19.79 22.32 8.97
CA PHE A 186 -20.46 23.58 8.62
C PHE A 186 -21.97 23.54 8.91
N LEU A 187 -22.66 22.43 8.64
CA LEU A 187 -24.08 22.27 8.98
C LEU A 187 -24.30 22.24 10.51
N LEU A 188 -23.45 21.52 11.26
CA LEU A 188 -23.46 21.53 12.73
C LEU A 188 -23.18 22.92 13.29
N SER A 189 -22.26 23.66 12.65
CA SER A 189 -21.93 25.04 12.98
C SER A 189 -23.14 25.96 12.86
N PHE A 190 -23.84 25.86 11.74
CA PHE A 190 -25.06 26.62 11.49
C PHE A 190 -26.21 26.19 12.41
N GLY A 191 -26.37 24.88 12.64
CA GLY A 191 -27.37 24.32 13.56
C GLY A 191 -27.20 24.84 14.99
N TYR A 192 -25.97 24.83 15.50
CA TYR A 192 -25.65 25.35 16.83
C TYR A 192 -25.80 26.87 16.92
N SER A 193 -25.47 27.60 15.83
CA SER A 193 -25.66 29.06 15.77
C SER A 193 -27.13 29.45 15.75
N SER A 194 -27.95 28.65 15.06
CA SER A 194 -29.39 28.84 15.01
C SER A 194 -30.03 28.52 16.36
N MET A 195 -29.50 27.53 17.11
CA MET A 195 -30.01 27.14 18.42
C MET A 195 -28.90 26.66 19.38
N PRO A 196 -28.42 27.52 20.31
CA PRO A 196 -27.33 27.18 21.23
C PRO A 196 -27.76 26.18 22.32
N LEU A 197 -26.96 25.12 22.51
CA LEU A 197 -27.21 24.01 23.45
C LEU A 197 -27.34 24.46 24.91
N ASP A 198 -26.62 25.51 25.32
CA ASP A 198 -26.62 26.01 26.70
C ASP A 198 -27.91 26.76 27.08
N THR A 199 -28.62 27.34 26.09
CA THR A 199 -29.93 27.98 26.30
C THR A 199 -31.06 26.94 26.45
N PHE A 200 -30.78 25.70 26.03
CA PHE A 200 -31.73 24.60 25.91
C PHE A 200 -31.79 23.75 27.19
N CYS A 201 -30.63 23.49 27.80
CA CYS A 201 -30.53 22.81 29.09
C CYS A 201 -31.09 23.67 30.27
N GLY A 202 -31.28 24.97 30.07
CA GLY A 202 -31.62 25.96 31.11
C GLY A 202 -33.07 26.47 31.16
N GLY A 203 -33.98 26.02 30.29
CA GLY A 203 -35.41 26.40 30.37
C GLY A 203 -35.68 27.91 30.26
N ILE A 204 -35.10 28.59 29.26
CA ILE A 204 -35.33 30.03 29.03
C ILE A 204 -36.60 30.23 28.19
N GLU A 205 -37.38 31.27 28.50
CA GLU A 205 -38.62 31.64 27.79
C GLU A 205 -38.43 31.85 26.27
N ASP A 206 -39.40 31.37 25.48
CA ASP A 206 -39.36 31.34 24.00
C ASP A 206 -39.12 32.70 23.31
N LYS A 207 -39.45 33.82 23.96
CA LYS A 207 -39.30 35.17 23.36
C LYS A 207 -37.87 35.69 23.34
N ASP A 208 -37.03 35.31 24.31
CA ASP A 208 -35.61 35.70 24.33
C ASP A 208 -34.74 34.75 23.50
N ARG A 209 -35.27 33.57 23.18
CA ARG A 209 -34.62 32.54 22.36
C ARG A 209 -34.35 33.01 20.93
N ILE A 210 -35.36 33.56 20.26
CA ILE A 210 -35.23 34.05 18.86
C ILE A 210 -34.26 35.23 18.80
N LYS A 211 -34.35 36.16 19.77
CA LYS A 211 -33.44 37.31 19.83
C LYS A 211 -31.99 36.90 20.03
N LYS A 212 -31.73 35.95 20.96
CA LYS A 212 -30.39 35.40 21.18
C LYS A 212 -29.88 34.63 19.97
N ALA A 213 -30.70 33.78 19.35
CA ALA A 213 -30.34 33.04 18.13
C ALA A 213 -29.96 33.97 16.97
N VAL A 214 -30.74 35.03 16.72
CA VAL A 214 -30.44 36.02 15.67
C VAL A 214 -29.16 36.80 16.01
N ALA A 215 -28.94 37.17 17.27
CA ALA A 215 -27.72 37.85 17.71
C ALA A 215 -26.48 36.96 17.53
N ILE A 216 -26.56 35.68 17.89
CA ILE A 216 -25.48 34.69 17.72
C ILE A 216 -25.21 34.46 16.24
N PHE A 217 -26.25 34.27 15.42
CA PHE A 217 -26.09 34.10 13.98
C PHE A 217 -25.37 35.30 13.35
N PHE A 218 -25.80 36.52 13.69
CA PHE A 218 -25.14 37.74 13.22
C PHE A 218 -23.69 37.84 13.72
N ALA A 219 -23.42 37.51 14.98
CA ALA A 219 -22.07 37.50 15.53
C ALA A 219 -21.15 36.50 14.81
N VAL A 220 -21.63 35.30 14.50
CA VAL A 220 -20.90 34.29 13.74
C VAL A 220 -20.63 34.77 12.31
N VAL A 221 -21.61 35.36 11.63
CA VAL A 221 -21.41 35.93 10.28
C VAL A 221 -20.41 37.09 10.30
N VAL A 222 -20.49 37.98 11.28
CA VAL A 222 -19.52 39.08 11.42
C VAL A 222 -18.12 38.55 11.71
N GLN A 223 -17.99 37.56 12.59
CA GLN A 223 -16.71 36.91 12.88
C GLN A 223 -16.13 36.23 11.65
N THR A 224 -16.93 35.45 10.90
CA THR A 224 -16.47 34.76 9.68
C THR A 224 -15.98 35.78 8.66
N MET A 225 -16.75 36.86 8.43
CA MET A 225 -16.37 37.92 7.48
C MET A 225 -15.08 38.64 7.91
N LEU A 226 -14.99 39.08 9.17
CA LEU A 226 -13.77 39.73 9.69
C LEU A 226 -12.56 38.82 9.57
N THR A 227 -12.69 37.56 9.99
CA THR A 227 -11.57 36.60 9.98
C THR A 227 -11.19 36.23 8.55
N ALA A 228 -12.16 35.99 7.66
CA ALA A 228 -11.91 35.68 6.25
C ALA A 228 -11.24 36.85 5.49
N THR A 229 -11.48 38.10 5.91
CA THR A 229 -10.88 39.27 5.26
C THR A 229 -9.49 39.58 5.82
N ILE A 230 -9.33 39.54 7.14
CA ILE A 230 -8.09 39.96 7.82
C ILE A 230 -7.05 38.84 7.83
N SER A 231 -7.46 37.59 8.06
CA SER A 231 -6.55 36.44 8.19
C SER A 231 -5.64 36.24 6.98
N PRO A 232 -6.14 36.16 5.72
CA PRO A 232 -5.26 35.94 4.57
C PRO A 232 -4.30 37.11 4.34
N VAL A 233 -4.74 38.36 4.54
CA VAL A 233 -3.88 39.55 4.40
C VAL A 233 -2.76 39.53 5.44
N PHE A 234 -3.11 39.28 6.69
CA PHE A 234 -2.15 39.24 7.79
C PHE A 234 -1.17 38.08 7.65
N MET A 235 -1.65 36.87 7.36
CA MET A 235 -0.81 35.68 7.21
C MET A 235 0.09 35.74 5.97
N ASN A 236 -0.37 36.33 4.86
CA ASN A 236 0.47 36.54 3.68
C ASN A 236 1.57 37.56 3.96
N TRP A 237 1.28 38.64 4.70
CA TRP A 237 2.30 39.57 5.16
C TRP A 237 3.36 38.87 6.03
N VAL A 238 2.91 38.05 7.00
CA VAL A 238 3.85 37.31 7.85
C VAL A 238 4.67 36.29 7.04
N ASN A 239 4.06 35.57 6.10
CA ASN A 239 4.77 34.60 5.27
C ASN A 239 5.80 35.28 4.35
N ASN A 240 5.49 36.44 3.77
CA ASN A 240 6.42 37.22 2.95
C ASN A 240 7.64 37.71 3.74
N GLU A 241 7.45 38.07 5.00
CA GLU A 241 8.53 38.45 5.92
C GLU A 241 9.38 37.25 6.39
N ASN A 242 8.92 36.01 6.18
CA ASN A 242 9.58 34.78 6.61
C ASN A 242 9.69 33.75 5.47
N PRO A 243 10.44 34.06 4.39
CA PRO A 243 10.57 33.17 3.22
C PRO A 243 11.23 31.83 3.55
N GLU A 244 11.00 30.84 2.69
CA GLU A 244 11.53 29.48 2.84
C GLU A 244 13.07 29.50 2.86
N GLY A 245 13.68 28.72 3.77
CA GLY A 245 15.14 28.66 3.97
C GLY A 245 15.69 29.56 5.09
N LYS A 246 14.96 30.57 5.59
CA LYS A 246 15.37 31.39 6.75
C LYS A 246 14.75 30.91 8.08
N PRO A 247 15.40 31.11 9.24
CA PRO A 247 14.78 30.83 10.53
C PRO A 247 13.57 31.73 10.76
N LEU A 248 12.46 31.16 11.27
CA LEU A 248 11.25 31.91 11.59
C LEU A 248 11.54 32.90 12.73
N LYS A 249 11.23 34.19 12.53
CA LYS A 249 11.35 35.18 13.61
C LYS A 249 10.32 34.86 14.70
N ALA A 250 10.77 34.73 15.96
CA ALA A 250 9.91 34.38 17.08
C ALA A 250 8.77 35.38 17.30
N SER A 251 8.99 36.68 17.03
CA SER A 251 7.97 37.73 17.16
C SER A 251 6.78 37.51 16.24
N HIS A 252 7.00 37.16 14.97
CA HIS A 252 5.94 36.89 14.02
C HIS A 252 5.16 35.61 14.37
N LEU A 253 5.84 34.60 14.92
CA LEU A 253 5.19 33.38 15.40
C LEU A 253 4.25 33.69 16.58
N VAL A 254 4.73 34.43 17.59
CA VAL A 254 3.94 34.85 18.75
C VAL A 254 2.76 35.70 18.31
N LEU A 255 2.97 36.66 17.40
CA LEU A 255 1.91 37.51 16.88
C LEU A 255 0.84 36.70 16.12
N SER A 256 1.26 35.70 15.34
CA SER A 256 0.34 34.83 14.61
C SER A 256 -0.50 33.96 15.54
N ILE A 257 0.10 33.39 16.58
CA ILE A 257 -0.61 32.61 17.60
C ILE A 257 -1.57 33.51 18.39
N ALA A 258 -1.13 34.71 18.78
CA ALA A 258 -1.98 35.67 19.47
C ALA A 258 -3.20 36.06 18.62
N PHE A 259 -3.01 36.31 17.32
CA PHE A 259 -4.09 36.57 16.38
C PHE A 259 -5.08 35.40 16.31
N MET A 260 -4.60 34.15 16.16
CA MET A 260 -5.45 32.95 16.16
C MET A 260 -6.28 32.81 17.45
N VAL A 261 -5.66 33.04 18.61
CA VAL A 261 -6.34 32.95 19.92
C VAL A 261 -7.40 34.04 20.05
N ILE A 262 -7.11 35.29 19.65
CA ILE A 262 -8.06 36.40 19.69
C ILE A 262 -9.26 36.11 18.78
N SER A 263 -9.02 35.58 17.57
CA SER A 263 -10.10 35.19 16.65
C SER A 263 -11.03 34.13 17.26
N CYS A 264 -10.47 33.11 17.93
CA CYS A 264 -11.25 32.08 18.61
C CYS A 264 -11.99 32.60 19.87
N ALA A 265 -11.40 33.57 20.57
CA ALA A 265 -11.96 34.14 21.80
C ALA A 265 -13.25 34.96 21.57
N SER A 266 -13.58 35.28 20.32
CA SER A 266 -14.84 35.92 19.95
C SER A 266 -16.08 35.13 20.41
N SER A 267 -15.98 33.81 20.56
CA SER A 267 -17.03 32.96 21.13
C SER A 267 -17.46 33.34 22.54
N ILE A 268 -16.50 33.73 23.38
CA ILE A 268 -16.74 34.07 24.78
C ILE A 268 -17.49 35.40 24.90
N LEU A 269 -17.28 36.32 23.94
CA LEU A 269 -17.94 37.63 23.93
C LEU A 269 -19.42 37.55 23.55
N TYR A 270 -19.79 36.61 22.68
CA TYR A 270 -21.13 36.48 22.13
C TYR A 270 -21.87 35.21 22.57
N ASP A 271 -21.29 34.45 23.50
CA ASP A 271 -21.90 33.28 24.16
C ASP A 271 -22.36 32.17 23.21
N TYR A 272 -21.51 31.82 22.23
CA TYR A 272 -21.73 30.67 21.33
C TYR A 272 -20.56 29.67 21.41
N SER A 273 -20.74 28.47 20.84
CA SER A 273 -19.79 27.36 21.04
C SER A 273 -18.34 27.73 20.65
N PRO A 274 -17.38 27.61 21.59
CA PRO A 274 -15.97 27.87 21.31
C PRO A 274 -15.36 26.93 20.27
N ILE A 275 -15.85 25.69 20.20
CA ILE A 275 -15.37 24.66 19.26
C ILE A 275 -15.78 25.03 17.82
N LEU A 276 -17.01 25.51 17.68
CA LEU A 276 -17.53 26.07 16.44
C LEU A 276 -16.68 27.27 15.99
N SER A 277 -16.45 28.22 16.90
CA SER A 277 -15.61 29.39 16.61
C SER A 277 -14.23 29.01 16.10
N ALA A 278 -13.62 27.99 16.72
CA ALA A 278 -12.31 27.50 16.33
C ALA A 278 -12.30 26.85 14.94
N PHE A 279 -13.34 26.07 14.59
CA PHE A 279 -13.48 25.49 13.25
C PHE A 279 -13.62 26.58 12.17
N ILE A 280 -14.55 27.51 12.36
CA ILE A 280 -14.77 28.65 11.46
C ILE A 280 -13.50 29.48 11.31
N THR A 281 -12.86 29.80 12.44
CA THR A 281 -11.59 30.53 12.45
C THR A 281 -10.57 29.78 11.61
N GLY A 282 -10.38 28.47 11.84
CA GLY A 282 -9.41 27.64 11.12
C GLY A 282 -9.60 27.64 9.60
N ILE A 283 -10.84 27.56 9.12
CA ILE A 283 -11.17 27.60 7.68
C ILE A 283 -10.73 28.92 7.03
N CYS A 284 -10.79 30.03 7.77
CA CYS A 284 -10.40 31.34 7.25
C CYS A 284 -8.87 31.52 7.15
N PHE A 285 -8.05 30.64 7.74
CA PHE A 285 -6.59 30.75 7.66
C PHE A 285 -6.05 30.06 6.40
N PRO A 286 -5.04 30.65 5.73
CA PRO A 286 -4.46 30.06 4.53
C PRO A 286 -3.70 28.78 4.85
N ARG A 287 -4.06 27.69 4.17
CA ARG A 287 -3.47 26.35 4.35
C ARG A 287 -1.99 26.28 3.94
N GLU A 288 -1.60 27.00 2.89
CA GLU A 288 -0.27 26.87 2.28
C GLU A 288 0.87 27.50 3.11
N GLY A 289 0.53 28.38 4.06
CA GLY A 289 1.49 29.11 4.88
C GLY A 289 2.38 28.24 5.77
N ARG A 290 3.66 28.63 5.89
CA ARG A 290 4.65 27.94 6.74
C ARG A 290 4.22 27.91 8.21
N ILE A 291 3.64 29.01 8.70
CA ILE A 291 3.13 29.11 10.07
C ILE A 291 1.94 28.18 10.27
N SER A 292 0.99 28.14 9.32
CA SER A 292 -0.17 27.26 9.39
C SER A 292 0.25 25.79 9.51
N LYS A 293 1.16 25.33 8.65
CA LYS A 293 1.73 23.97 8.71
C LYS A 293 2.46 23.70 10.03
N TRP A 294 3.22 24.68 10.55
CA TRP A 294 3.91 24.55 11.82
C TRP A 294 2.93 24.42 13.00
N VAL A 295 1.87 25.25 13.03
CA VAL A 295 0.84 25.23 14.07
C VAL A 295 0.06 23.92 14.04
N ILE A 296 -0.41 23.49 12.87
CA ILE A 296 -1.11 22.20 12.70
C ILE A 296 -0.25 21.05 13.26
N ARG A 297 1.04 21.00 12.88
CA ARG A 297 1.96 19.97 13.39
C ARG A 297 2.12 20.02 14.90
N LYS A 298 2.24 21.22 15.50
CA LYS A 298 2.43 21.37 16.94
C LYS A 298 1.16 21.04 17.73
N ILE A 299 0.00 21.46 17.24
CA ILE A 299 -1.31 21.11 17.80
C ILE A 299 -1.51 19.59 17.72
N ASN A 300 -1.32 18.98 16.55
CA ASN A 300 -1.46 17.53 16.38
C ASN A 300 -0.52 16.74 17.31
N TYR A 301 0.71 17.22 17.52
CA TYR A 301 1.64 16.63 18.49
C TYR A 301 1.14 16.75 19.93
N MET A 302 0.67 17.94 20.33
CA MET A 302 0.09 18.17 21.67
C MET A 302 -1.14 17.29 21.90
N LEU A 303 -2.02 17.20 20.90
CA LEU A 303 -3.24 16.41 20.96
C LEU A 303 -2.92 14.92 21.15
N THR A 304 -1.98 14.40 20.37
CA THR A 304 -1.62 12.98 20.41
C THR A 304 -0.86 12.59 21.67
N THR A 305 -0.02 13.49 22.20
CA THR A 305 0.86 13.19 23.34
C THR A 305 0.14 13.35 24.68
N ILE A 306 -0.68 14.39 24.83
CA ILE A 306 -1.27 14.78 26.11
C ILE A 306 -2.78 14.61 26.07
N PHE A 307 -3.43 15.15 25.04
CA PHE A 307 -4.88 15.34 25.06
C PHE A 307 -5.69 14.05 24.88
N PHE A 308 -5.37 13.24 23.86
CA PHE A 308 -6.15 12.04 23.55
C PHE A 308 -6.20 11.02 24.70
N PRO A 309 -5.13 10.74 25.45
CA PRO A 309 -5.23 9.88 26.62
C PRO A 309 -6.24 10.40 27.66
N PHE A 310 -6.27 11.71 27.93
CA PHE A 310 -7.28 12.31 28.82
C PHE A 310 -8.68 12.24 28.24
N PHE A 311 -8.81 12.49 26.94
CA PHE A 311 -10.09 12.41 26.22
C PHE A 311 -10.70 11.01 26.32
N PHE A 312 -9.92 9.96 26.08
CA PHE A 312 -10.43 8.58 26.13
C PHE A 312 -10.72 8.10 27.55
N LEU A 313 -9.99 8.60 28.55
CA LEU A 313 -10.30 8.35 29.97
C LEU A 313 -11.65 8.99 30.35
N TRP A 314 -11.88 10.24 29.95
CA TRP A 314 -13.15 10.92 30.16
C TRP A 314 -14.31 10.27 29.41
N MET A 315 -14.09 9.86 28.15
CA MET A 315 -15.05 9.11 27.37
C MET A 315 -15.47 7.82 28.10
N GLY A 316 -14.49 7.07 28.60
CA GLY A 316 -14.75 5.83 29.35
C GLY A 316 -15.50 6.07 30.66
N TYR A 317 -15.22 7.18 31.35
CA TYR A 317 -15.97 7.57 32.54
C TYR A 317 -17.41 7.97 32.21
N ALA A 318 -17.61 8.78 31.17
CA ALA A 318 -18.92 9.19 30.69
C ALA A 318 -19.77 7.99 30.23
N ALA A 319 -19.14 6.96 29.66
CA ALA A 319 -19.77 5.69 29.28
C ALA A 319 -19.91 4.73 30.48
N ASP A 320 -20.93 4.92 31.33
CA ASP A 320 -21.17 4.12 32.54
C ASP A 320 -21.85 2.76 32.28
N PHE A 321 -21.10 1.66 32.20
CA PHE A 321 -21.68 0.33 32.01
C PHE A 321 -22.66 -0.11 33.12
N ARG A 322 -22.63 0.50 34.32
CA ARG A 322 -23.60 0.15 35.38
C ARG A 322 -25.02 0.57 35.03
N LYS A 323 -25.17 1.58 34.18
CA LYS A 323 -26.47 2.09 33.71
C LYS A 323 -26.92 1.41 32.42
N PHE A 324 -26.18 0.42 31.95
CA PHE A 324 -26.50 -0.32 30.75
C PHE A 324 -27.46 -1.47 31.09
N GLU A 325 -28.74 -1.30 30.75
CA GLU A 325 -29.79 -2.26 31.06
C GLU A 325 -29.79 -3.40 30.02
N VAL A 326 -28.95 -4.42 30.24
CA VAL A 326 -28.75 -5.56 29.32
C VAL A 326 -30.04 -6.34 29.04
N GLY A 327 -30.98 -6.34 30.00
CA GLY A 327 -32.24 -7.09 29.92
C GLY A 327 -33.33 -6.44 29.05
N GLN A 328 -33.15 -5.20 28.61
CA GLN A 328 -34.14 -4.49 27.77
C GLN A 328 -33.78 -4.54 26.30
N LEU A 329 -34.77 -4.90 25.46
CA LEU A 329 -34.62 -4.90 24.00
C LEU A 329 -34.30 -3.51 23.44
N GLU A 330 -34.86 -2.46 24.05
CA GLU A 330 -34.65 -1.07 23.62
C GLU A 330 -33.17 -0.65 23.65
N THR A 331 -32.41 -1.10 24.64
CA THR A 331 -30.97 -0.82 24.76
C THR A 331 -30.20 -1.38 23.56
N TRP A 332 -30.51 -2.62 23.13
CA TRP A 332 -29.88 -3.23 21.97
C TRP A 332 -30.27 -2.57 20.66
N LEU A 333 -31.54 -2.17 20.52
CA LEU A 333 -32.02 -1.39 19.38
C LEU A 333 -31.27 -0.05 19.27
N LYS A 334 -31.03 0.62 20.39
CA LYS A 334 -30.20 1.83 20.50
C LYS A 334 -28.70 1.60 20.22
N ILE A 335 -28.22 0.37 20.09
CA ILE A 335 -26.85 0.10 19.61
C ILE A 335 -26.85 -0.19 18.11
N PHE A 336 -27.68 -1.15 17.69
CA PHE A 336 -27.59 -1.70 16.34
C PHE A 336 -28.20 -0.78 15.28
N ILE A 337 -29.30 -0.08 15.59
CA ILE A 337 -29.98 0.74 14.59
C ILE A 337 -29.09 1.88 14.06
N PRO A 338 -28.40 2.67 14.90
CA PRO A 338 -27.46 3.69 14.39
C PRO A 338 -26.36 3.11 13.50
N ILE A 339 -25.80 1.94 13.85
CA ILE A 339 -24.79 1.26 13.02
C ILE A 339 -25.38 0.91 11.66
N ILE A 340 -26.59 0.34 11.64
CA ILE A 340 -27.30 -0.02 10.40
C ILE A 340 -27.59 1.22 9.56
N ILE A 341 -28.06 2.32 10.18
CA ILE A 341 -28.34 3.57 9.47
C ILE A 341 -27.09 4.10 8.77
N VAL A 342 -25.95 4.15 9.46
CA VAL A 342 -24.70 4.66 8.89
C VAL A 342 -24.20 3.74 7.79
N MET A 343 -24.22 2.43 8.01
CA MET A 343 -23.74 1.44 7.03
C MET A 343 -24.62 1.42 5.78
N VAL A 344 -25.94 1.33 5.93
CA VAL A 344 -26.88 1.26 4.81
C VAL A 344 -26.99 2.62 4.12
N GLY A 345 -27.04 3.72 4.86
CA GLY A 345 -27.12 5.07 4.32
C GLY A 345 -25.95 5.38 3.39
N GLU A 346 -24.72 5.25 3.89
CA GLU A 346 -23.52 5.56 3.11
C GLU A 346 -23.39 4.62 1.92
N VAL A 347 -23.52 3.30 2.13
CA VAL A 347 -23.36 2.32 1.05
C VAL A 347 -24.46 2.47 0.00
N ALA A 348 -25.72 2.68 0.38
CA ALA A 348 -26.79 2.87 -0.59
C ALA A 348 -26.59 4.16 -1.41
N GLY A 349 -26.22 5.27 -0.78
CA GLY A 349 -25.99 6.53 -1.48
C GLY A 349 -24.80 6.47 -2.42
N THR A 350 -23.67 5.89 -1.98
CA THR A 350 -22.50 5.72 -2.87
C THR A 350 -22.77 4.74 -3.99
N LEU A 351 -23.59 3.70 -3.75
CA LEU A 351 -23.98 2.74 -4.78
C LEU A 351 -24.86 3.40 -5.83
N ILE A 352 -25.94 4.07 -5.43
CA ILE A 352 -26.87 4.76 -6.34
C ILE A 352 -26.11 5.77 -7.20
N SER A 353 -25.29 6.62 -6.56
CA SER A 353 -24.52 7.63 -7.28
C SER A 353 -23.43 7.02 -8.15
N GLY A 354 -22.74 5.98 -7.64
CA GLY A 354 -21.70 5.27 -8.37
C GLY A 354 -22.20 4.73 -9.70
N VAL A 355 -23.42 4.19 -9.72
CA VAL A 355 -24.04 3.58 -10.90
C VAL A 355 -24.43 4.61 -11.93
N ILE A 356 -25.02 5.71 -11.46
CA ILE A 356 -25.38 6.85 -12.31
C ILE A 356 -24.14 7.43 -12.98
N LEU A 357 -23.00 7.41 -12.29
CA LEU A 357 -21.72 7.96 -12.77
C LEU A 357 -20.83 6.93 -13.50
N GLY A 358 -21.24 5.67 -13.60
CA GLY A 358 -20.52 4.61 -14.31
C GLY A 358 -19.41 3.90 -13.53
N PHE A 359 -19.37 4.04 -12.20
CA PHE A 359 -18.47 3.28 -11.34
C PHE A 359 -18.87 1.82 -11.22
N HIS A 360 -17.89 0.96 -11.00
CA HIS A 360 -18.14 -0.46 -10.78
C HIS A 360 -18.70 -0.67 -9.36
N TRP A 361 -19.87 -1.32 -9.24
CA TRP A 361 -20.61 -1.49 -7.97
C TRP A 361 -19.75 -1.88 -6.74
N PRO A 362 -18.82 -2.85 -6.83
CA PRO A 362 -17.82 -3.13 -5.79
C PRO A 362 -17.01 -1.96 -5.24
N GLU A 363 -16.57 -1.06 -6.12
CA GLU A 363 -15.77 0.10 -5.76
C GLU A 363 -16.66 1.11 -5.04
N SER A 364 -17.90 1.29 -5.51
CA SER A 364 -18.89 2.12 -4.84
C SER A 364 -19.24 1.62 -3.43
N ILE A 365 -19.38 0.30 -3.25
CA ILE A 365 -19.59 -0.31 -1.92
C ILE A 365 -18.37 -0.09 -1.02
N ALA A 366 -17.16 -0.29 -1.55
CA ALA A 366 -15.91 -0.07 -0.82
C ALA A 366 -15.76 1.38 -0.35
N ILE A 367 -16.06 2.34 -1.23
CA ILE A 367 -16.05 3.77 -0.91
C ILE A 367 -17.06 4.08 0.20
N GLY A 368 -18.31 3.61 0.06
CA GLY A 368 -19.35 3.83 1.07
C GLY A 368 -18.99 3.27 2.43
N LEU A 369 -18.46 2.04 2.48
CA LEU A 369 -18.00 1.42 3.72
C LEU A 369 -16.86 2.21 4.38
N LEU A 370 -15.91 2.73 3.62
CA LEU A 370 -14.82 3.54 4.18
C LEU A 370 -15.30 4.89 4.72
N LEU A 371 -16.30 5.50 4.07
CA LEU A 371 -16.89 6.77 4.50
C LEU A 371 -17.70 6.66 5.80
N THR A 372 -17.99 5.45 6.29
CA THR A 372 -18.65 5.27 7.61
C THR A 372 -17.72 5.57 8.81
N THR A 373 -16.42 5.76 8.58
CA THR A 373 -15.42 5.91 9.64
C THR A 373 -15.71 7.14 10.52
N LYS A 374 -15.88 6.92 11.82
CA LYS A 374 -16.10 7.96 12.84
C LYS A 374 -14.83 8.26 13.64
N GLY A 375 -14.82 9.34 14.43
CA GLY A 375 -13.61 9.78 15.14
C GLY A 375 -13.86 10.63 16.37
N HIS A 376 -12.80 11.25 16.90
CA HIS A 376 -12.78 11.97 18.18
C HIS A 376 -13.90 13.01 18.32
N PHE A 377 -14.08 13.88 17.32
CA PHE A 377 -15.14 14.90 17.35
C PHE A 377 -16.55 14.29 17.47
N HIS A 378 -16.76 13.13 16.85
CA HIS A 378 -18.06 12.49 16.87
C HIS A 378 -18.38 11.92 18.26
N ILE A 379 -17.38 11.29 18.89
CA ILE A 379 -17.46 10.78 20.26
C ILE A 379 -17.70 11.92 21.25
N TYR A 380 -17.01 13.04 21.09
CA TYR A 380 -17.18 14.22 21.93
C TYR A 380 -18.60 14.78 21.84
N MET A 381 -19.09 15.01 20.62
CA MET A 381 -20.42 15.58 20.38
C MET A 381 -21.53 14.64 20.86
N ALA A 382 -21.35 13.32 20.62
CA ALA A 382 -22.20 12.28 21.18
C ALA A 382 -22.37 12.44 22.70
N ILE A 383 -21.27 12.50 23.46
CA ILE A 383 -21.31 12.62 24.92
C ILE A 383 -21.94 13.94 25.37
N LYS A 384 -21.63 15.06 24.72
CA LYS A 384 -22.24 16.37 25.04
C LYS A 384 -23.75 16.38 24.78
N MET A 385 -24.23 15.77 23.70
CA MET A 385 -25.66 15.65 23.40
C MET A 385 -26.40 14.81 24.45
N MET A 386 -25.77 13.76 24.99
CA MET A 386 -26.38 12.89 26.02
C MET A 386 -26.64 13.63 27.34
N ASN A 387 -25.72 14.51 27.74
CA ASN A 387 -25.79 15.22 29.01
C ASN A 387 -26.96 16.22 29.11
N CYS A 388 -27.67 16.54 28.02
CA CYS A 388 -28.73 17.55 28.04
C CYS A 388 -30.18 17.08 28.22
N ASN A 389 -30.53 15.78 28.04
CA ASN A 389 -31.81 15.19 28.49
C ASN A 389 -32.03 13.71 28.07
N SER A 390 -30.97 12.95 27.79
CA SER A 390 -31.12 11.54 27.38
C SER A 390 -30.87 10.59 28.56
N ASP A 391 -31.62 9.49 28.63
CA ASP A 391 -31.33 8.37 29.52
C ASP A 391 -29.87 7.96 29.35
N THR A 392 -29.10 7.87 30.44
CA THR A 392 -27.65 7.62 30.38
C THR A 392 -27.31 6.30 29.67
N SER A 393 -28.24 5.33 29.64
CA SER A 393 -28.16 4.05 28.89
C SER A 393 -27.99 4.26 27.37
N SER A 394 -28.69 5.25 26.81
CA SER A 394 -28.62 5.59 25.38
C SER A 394 -27.24 6.11 24.98
N GLY A 395 -26.50 6.67 25.95
CA GLY A 395 -25.23 7.31 25.70
C GLY A 395 -24.08 6.35 25.42
N ILE A 396 -23.96 5.33 26.28
CA ILE A 396 -23.00 4.24 26.11
C ILE A 396 -23.22 3.53 24.77
N SER A 397 -24.50 3.33 24.42
CA SER A 397 -24.89 2.65 23.19
C SER A 397 -24.32 3.32 21.93
N LEU A 398 -24.27 4.65 21.91
CA LEU A 398 -23.73 5.41 20.79
C LEU A 398 -22.19 5.40 20.75
N VAL A 399 -21.52 5.44 21.90
CA VAL A 399 -20.06 5.31 21.98
C VAL A 399 -19.63 3.94 21.45
N ILE A 400 -20.36 2.88 21.82
CA ILE A 400 -20.17 1.52 21.30
C ILE A 400 -20.44 1.47 19.79
N ALA A 401 -21.51 2.12 19.30
CA ALA A 401 -21.80 2.19 17.87
C ALA A 401 -20.65 2.83 17.07
N ILE A 402 -20.11 3.96 17.55
CA ILE A 402 -18.95 4.63 16.96
C ILE A 402 -17.70 3.76 16.97
N PHE A 403 -17.49 2.97 18.03
CA PHE A 403 -16.37 2.02 18.08
C PHE A 403 -16.45 0.99 16.93
N PHE A 404 -17.62 0.39 16.72
CA PHE A 404 -17.80 -0.59 15.64
C PHE A 404 -17.62 0.00 14.23
N THR A 405 -17.92 1.28 14.02
CA THR A 405 -17.66 1.93 12.71
C THR A 405 -16.17 2.14 12.42
N VAL A 406 -15.29 2.16 13.44
CA VAL A 406 -13.85 2.26 13.20
C VAL A 406 -13.19 0.88 13.06
N VAL A 407 -13.66 -0.10 13.82
CA VAL A 407 -13.09 -1.46 13.86
C VAL A 407 -13.19 -2.18 12.51
N HIS A 408 -14.25 -1.94 11.73
CA HIS A 408 -14.46 -2.66 10.47
C HIS A 408 -13.63 -2.09 9.30
N ALA A 409 -13.13 -0.85 9.37
CA ALA A 409 -12.46 -0.19 8.25
C ALA A 409 -11.22 -0.95 7.71
N PRO A 410 -10.30 -1.48 8.55
CA PRO A 410 -9.17 -2.29 8.05
C PRO A 410 -9.60 -3.57 7.34
N ALA A 411 -10.69 -4.22 7.79
CA ALA A 411 -11.19 -5.44 7.17
C ALA A 411 -11.76 -5.17 5.75
N VAL A 412 -12.42 -4.02 5.58
CA VAL A 412 -12.89 -3.55 4.25
C VAL A 412 -11.70 -3.31 3.34
N VAL A 413 -10.68 -2.60 3.83
CA VAL A 413 -9.45 -2.34 3.08
C VAL A 413 -8.74 -3.64 2.67
N ALA A 414 -8.60 -4.61 3.58
CA ALA A 414 -7.99 -5.89 3.26
C ALA A 414 -8.76 -6.64 2.15
N ARG A 415 -10.10 -6.55 2.13
CA ARG A 415 -10.93 -7.09 1.04
C ARG A 415 -10.73 -6.33 -0.26
N ILE A 416 -10.60 -5.01 -0.24
CA ILE A 416 -10.27 -4.20 -1.43
C ILE A 416 -8.93 -4.64 -2.00
N ILE A 417 -7.88 -4.76 -1.17
CA ILE A 417 -6.57 -5.24 -1.62
C ILE A 417 -6.67 -6.64 -2.21
N LYS A 418 -7.34 -7.57 -1.52
CA LYS A 418 -7.51 -8.95 -2.01
C LYS A 418 -8.23 -8.97 -3.35
N ARG A 419 -9.28 -8.16 -3.52
CA ARG A 419 -10.04 -8.07 -4.76
C ARG A 419 -9.26 -7.37 -5.87
N ALA A 420 -8.52 -6.31 -5.57
CA ALA A 420 -7.62 -5.64 -6.51
C ALA A 420 -6.54 -6.62 -7.00
N ARG A 421 -5.98 -7.43 -6.11
CA ARG A 421 -5.07 -8.53 -6.46
C ARG A 421 -5.72 -9.65 -7.29
N GLN A 422 -7.03 -9.87 -7.14
CA GLN A 422 -7.79 -10.84 -7.94
C GLN A 422 -8.29 -10.28 -9.29
N LYS A 423 -8.45 -8.96 -9.40
CA LYS A 423 -8.97 -8.24 -10.57
C LYS A 423 -7.90 -7.66 -11.47
N ALA A 424 -6.71 -7.36 -10.93
CA ALA A 424 -5.53 -7.26 -11.78
C ALA A 424 -5.55 -8.55 -12.60
N PRO A 425 -5.70 -8.48 -13.94
CA PRO A 425 -5.64 -9.68 -14.74
C PRO A 425 -4.30 -10.28 -14.39
N THR A 426 -4.33 -11.39 -13.66
CA THR A 426 -3.19 -12.24 -13.49
C THR A 426 -2.90 -12.78 -14.88
N HIS A 427 -2.23 -11.97 -15.69
CA HIS A 427 -1.50 -12.43 -16.84
C HIS A 427 -0.34 -13.24 -16.26
N HIS A 428 -0.69 -14.44 -15.82
CA HIS A 428 0.23 -15.47 -15.37
C HIS A 428 0.99 -15.90 -16.62
N MET A 429 2.06 -15.18 -16.93
CA MET A 429 2.86 -15.41 -18.13
C MET A 429 3.90 -16.49 -17.85
N SER A 430 3.47 -17.75 -17.91
CA SER A 430 4.39 -18.81 -18.31
C SER A 430 4.36 -18.89 -19.84
N LEU A 431 5.53 -18.90 -20.48
CA LEU A 431 5.75 -19.14 -21.89
C LEU A 431 5.00 -20.38 -22.39
N GLN A 432 4.89 -21.42 -21.57
CA GLN A 432 4.12 -22.63 -21.92
C GLN A 432 2.63 -22.34 -22.20
N LEU A 433 2.05 -21.34 -21.54
CA LEU A 433 0.63 -20.96 -21.68
C LEU A 433 0.41 -19.84 -22.71
N LEU A 434 1.49 -19.32 -23.31
CA LEU A 434 1.40 -18.24 -24.28
C LEU A 434 0.92 -18.80 -25.63
N ASP A 435 -0.08 -18.14 -26.23
CA ASP A 435 -0.55 -18.50 -27.56
C ASP A 435 0.58 -18.27 -28.59
N PRO A 436 0.96 -19.28 -29.40
CA PRO A 436 1.96 -19.13 -30.45
C PRO A 436 1.67 -18.02 -31.47
N SER A 437 0.40 -17.60 -31.60
CA SER A 437 -0.03 -16.51 -32.47
C SER A 437 0.08 -15.12 -31.84
N SER A 438 0.46 -15.03 -30.56
CA SER A 438 0.65 -13.77 -29.85
C SER A 438 2.10 -13.28 -29.88
N GLU A 439 2.28 -11.97 -29.89
CA GLU A 439 3.59 -11.31 -29.80
C GLU A 439 4.24 -11.62 -28.43
N LEU A 440 5.49 -12.08 -28.43
CA LEU A 440 6.21 -12.35 -27.19
C LEU A 440 6.85 -11.06 -26.67
N ARG A 441 6.50 -10.67 -25.44
CA ARG A 441 7.04 -9.49 -24.76
C ARG A 441 8.18 -9.88 -23.82
N ILE A 442 9.39 -9.40 -24.08
CA ILE A 442 10.59 -9.71 -23.30
C ILE A 442 11.07 -8.46 -22.59
N LEU A 443 11.36 -8.55 -21.29
CA LEU A 443 12.08 -7.51 -20.54
C LEU A 443 13.54 -7.91 -20.46
N LEU A 444 14.39 -7.22 -21.21
CA LEU A 444 15.81 -7.51 -21.33
C LEU A 444 16.59 -6.56 -20.44
N CYS A 445 17.04 -7.05 -19.29
CA CYS A 445 17.75 -6.24 -18.32
C CYS A 445 19.24 -6.11 -18.68
N LEU A 446 19.82 -4.92 -18.50
CA LEU A 446 21.23 -4.63 -18.73
C LEU A 446 21.79 -3.86 -17.53
N HIS A 447 22.96 -4.22 -17.01
CA HIS A 447 23.67 -3.43 -15.98
C HIS A 447 25.03 -2.89 -16.43
N GLY A 448 25.37 -3.02 -17.71
CA GLY A 448 26.67 -2.62 -18.24
C GLY A 448 26.82 -2.91 -19.73
N LEU A 449 27.90 -2.40 -20.32
CA LEU A 449 28.19 -2.51 -21.76
C LEU A 449 28.58 -3.93 -22.20
N ASP A 450 29.19 -4.70 -21.30
CA ASP A 450 29.72 -6.05 -21.59
C ASP A 450 28.63 -7.05 -22.01
N ASN A 451 27.40 -6.78 -21.62
CA ASN A 451 26.25 -7.65 -21.89
C ASN A 451 25.52 -7.32 -23.19
N ILE A 452 25.86 -6.23 -23.89
CA ILE A 452 25.12 -5.74 -25.05
C ILE A 452 25.13 -6.76 -26.19
N SER A 453 26.32 -7.18 -26.66
CA SER A 453 26.42 -8.06 -27.83
C SER A 453 25.75 -9.41 -27.61
N GLY A 454 25.90 -9.99 -26.41
CA GLY A 454 25.21 -11.23 -26.04
C GLY A 454 23.70 -11.07 -25.99
N SER A 455 23.22 -9.90 -25.54
CA SER A 455 21.79 -9.57 -25.46
C SER A 455 21.18 -9.31 -26.84
N ILE A 456 21.91 -8.68 -27.77
CA ILE A 456 21.50 -8.50 -29.17
C ILE A 456 21.38 -9.86 -29.85
N ASN A 457 22.38 -10.73 -29.70
CA ASN A 457 22.34 -12.08 -30.29
C ASN A 457 21.24 -12.94 -29.66
N PHE A 458 20.99 -12.81 -28.36
CA PHE A 458 19.84 -13.42 -27.69
C PHE A 458 18.50 -12.92 -28.27
N MET A 459 18.36 -11.61 -28.47
CA MET A 459 17.17 -11.02 -29.06
C MET A 459 16.94 -11.54 -30.48
N GLU A 460 17.98 -11.64 -31.31
CA GLU A 460 17.89 -12.13 -32.68
C GLU A 460 17.42 -13.59 -32.73
N ILE A 461 17.98 -14.48 -31.90
CA ILE A 461 17.50 -15.89 -31.85
C ILE A 461 16.09 -16.01 -31.26
N SER A 462 15.68 -15.07 -30.38
CA SER A 462 14.35 -15.04 -29.77
C SER A 462 13.25 -14.64 -30.75
N ARG A 463 13.61 -13.96 -31.84
CA ARG A 463 12.69 -13.50 -32.90
C ARG A 463 11.84 -14.67 -33.40
N GLY A 464 12.47 -15.81 -33.68
CA GLY A 464 11.81 -16.97 -34.25
C GLY A 464 11.30 -16.66 -35.67
N LYS A 465 10.00 -16.83 -35.90
CA LYS A 465 9.32 -16.47 -37.17
C LYS A 465 9.00 -14.97 -37.20
N SER A 466 8.99 -14.35 -38.38
CA SER A 466 8.77 -12.90 -38.54
C SER A 466 7.38 -12.40 -38.11
N ASP A 467 6.36 -13.27 -38.05
CA ASP A 467 4.98 -12.98 -37.65
C ASP A 467 4.59 -13.95 -36.52
N PRO A 468 4.15 -13.50 -35.32
CA PRO A 468 3.81 -12.13 -34.88
C PRO A 468 5.00 -11.27 -34.39
N GLY A 469 6.23 -11.76 -34.46
CA GLY A 469 7.42 -11.04 -33.98
C GLY A 469 7.54 -10.97 -32.45
N ILE A 470 8.52 -10.21 -31.96
CA ILE A 470 8.79 -9.97 -30.54
C ILE A 470 8.80 -8.47 -30.21
N LEU A 471 8.36 -8.14 -28.99
CA LEU A 471 8.51 -6.81 -28.40
C LEU A 471 9.51 -6.88 -27.26
N VAL A 472 10.65 -6.21 -27.40
CA VAL A 472 11.72 -6.23 -26.41
C VAL A 472 11.79 -4.87 -25.72
N TYR A 473 11.59 -4.90 -24.41
CA TYR A 473 11.83 -3.77 -23.54
C TYR A 473 13.26 -3.87 -23.00
N VAL A 474 14.17 -3.06 -23.52
CA VAL A 474 15.54 -2.97 -23.04
C VAL A 474 15.53 -2.11 -21.79
N THR A 475 15.74 -2.74 -20.63
CA THR A 475 15.68 -2.09 -19.32
C THR A 475 17.08 -2.01 -18.73
N GLU A 476 17.55 -0.79 -18.56
CA GLU A 476 18.82 -0.55 -17.91
C GLU A 476 18.64 -0.49 -16.39
N MET A 477 19.40 -1.32 -15.68
CA MET A 477 19.43 -1.44 -14.23
C MET A 477 20.49 -0.48 -13.67
N ILE A 478 20.05 0.61 -13.06
CA ILE A 478 20.94 1.63 -12.49
C ILE A 478 20.75 1.68 -10.98
N GLU A 479 21.82 1.42 -10.24
CA GLU A 479 21.81 1.57 -8.79
C GLU A 479 21.67 3.04 -8.40
N LEU A 480 20.64 3.36 -7.62
CA LEU A 480 20.44 4.69 -7.07
C LEU A 480 21.43 4.94 -5.92
N THR A 481 22.56 5.57 -6.24
CA THR A 481 23.53 6.09 -5.27
C THR A 481 23.24 7.54 -4.90
N ASP A 482 23.81 8.04 -3.80
CA ASP A 482 23.63 9.44 -3.35
C ASP A 482 24.02 10.46 -4.44
N HIS A 483 25.00 10.13 -5.28
CA HIS A 483 25.42 10.97 -6.41
C HIS A 483 24.38 11.02 -7.53
N ILE A 484 23.78 9.87 -7.88
CA ILE A 484 22.76 9.76 -8.94
C ILE A 484 21.41 10.33 -8.46
N ALA A 485 21.10 10.21 -7.15
CA ALA A 485 19.88 10.75 -6.57
C ALA A 485 19.73 12.28 -6.73
N VAL A 486 20.86 13.01 -6.81
CA VAL A 486 20.88 14.47 -7.01
C VAL A 486 20.58 14.85 -8.46
N THR A 487 20.80 13.96 -9.43
CA THR A 487 20.67 14.22 -10.87
C THR A 487 19.40 13.63 -11.49
N VAL A 488 18.56 12.97 -10.70
CA VAL A 488 17.28 12.39 -11.16
C VAL A 488 16.19 13.47 -11.16
N GLU A 489 15.73 13.83 -12.36
CA GLU A 489 14.55 14.68 -12.54
C GLU A 489 13.34 13.84 -12.96
N LYS A 490 12.16 14.14 -12.39
CA LYS A 490 10.89 13.56 -12.84
C LYS A 490 10.37 14.36 -14.02
N GLY A 491 10.37 13.75 -15.21
CA GLY A 491 9.72 14.33 -16.39
C GLY A 491 8.20 14.39 -16.25
N GLU A 492 7.56 15.26 -17.04
CA GLU A 492 6.11 15.30 -17.19
C GLU A 492 5.64 14.14 -18.09
N GLY A 493 5.24 13.03 -17.46
CA GLY A 493 4.73 11.84 -18.15
C GLY A 493 4.78 10.61 -17.25
N VAL A 494 4.06 9.54 -17.62
CA VAL A 494 3.97 8.30 -16.82
C VAL A 494 5.26 7.46 -16.86
N GLU A 495 6.25 7.77 -17.71
CA GLU A 495 7.41 6.89 -17.93
C GLU A 495 8.75 7.58 -18.26
N THR A 496 9.09 8.73 -17.66
CA THR A 496 10.42 9.34 -17.90
C THR A 496 11.09 9.89 -16.63
N THR A 497 11.68 9.00 -15.84
CA THR A 497 12.78 9.39 -14.95
C THR A 497 13.99 9.71 -15.82
N ILE A 498 14.41 10.98 -15.84
CA ILE A 498 15.58 11.42 -16.60
C ILE A 498 16.76 11.50 -15.63
N VAL A 499 17.76 10.66 -15.86
CA VAL A 499 19.04 10.69 -15.12
C VAL A 499 20.01 11.55 -15.92
N LYS A 500 20.49 12.65 -15.33
CA LYS A 500 21.47 13.58 -15.96
C LYS A 500 22.93 13.29 -15.59
N ASP A 501 23.18 12.14 -14.97
CA ASP A 501 24.56 11.72 -14.68
C ASP A 501 25.33 11.46 -15.98
N LYS A 502 26.56 11.97 -16.06
CA LYS A 502 27.34 11.99 -17.30
C LYS A 502 27.74 10.58 -17.74
N ASP A 503 28.18 9.75 -16.79
CA ASP A 503 28.68 8.39 -17.07
C ASP A 503 27.50 7.48 -17.45
N VAL A 504 26.36 7.66 -16.78
CA VAL A 504 25.09 6.99 -17.15
C VAL A 504 24.63 7.39 -18.54
N MET A 505 24.64 8.68 -18.87
CA MET A 505 24.23 9.15 -20.20
C MET A 505 25.12 8.60 -21.32
N GLU A 506 26.44 8.59 -21.12
CA GLU A 506 27.37 8.04 -22.11
C GLU A 506 27.15 6.53 -22.32
N MET A 507 26.97 5.77 -21.23
CA MET A 507 26.60 4.35 -21.33
C MET A 507 25.28 4.17 -22.09
N ARG A 508 24.27 5.00 -21.81
CA ARG A 508 22.97 4.96 -22.49
C ARG A 508 23.07 5.19 -23.98
N ASP A 509 23.84 6.18 -24.38
CA ASP A 509 24.02 6.52 -25.80
C ASP A 509 24.74 5.38 -26.54
N GLN A 510 25.71 4.72 -25.89
CA GLN A 510 26.40 3.54 -26.43
C GLN A 510 25.47 2.32 -26.56
N ILE A 511 24.65 2.03 -25.54
CA ILE A 511 23.62 0.98 -25.62
C ILE A 511 22.67 1.29 -26.79
N THR A 512 22.20 2.54 -26.88
CA THR A 512 21.23 2.96 -27.88
C THR A 512 21.76 2.82 -29.30
N SER A 513 22.96 3.35 -29.55
CA SER A 513 23.63 3.23 -30.84
C SER A 513 23.86 1.76 -31.24
N SER A 514 24.20 0.89 -30.28
CA SER A 514 24.42 -0.54 -30.56
C SER A 514 23.12 -1.27 -30.94
N PHE A 515 22.02 -1.05 -30.21
CA PHE A 515 20.73 -1.65 -30.55
C PHE A 515 20.12 -1.03 -31.81
N GLN A 516 20.26 0.29 -32.01
CA GLN A 516 19.74 0.97 -33.19
C GLN A 516 20.49 0.53 -34.46
N ALA A 517 21.81 0.35 -34.40
CA ALA A 517 22.59 -0.18 -35.52
C ALA A 517 22.15 -1.59 -35.94
N HIS A 518 21.57 -2.38 -35.02
CA HIS A 518 20.99 -3.69 -35.34
C HIS A 518 19.61 -3.57 -35.99
N ILE A 519 18.81 -2.56 -35.62
CA ILE A 519 17.45 -2.32 -36.14
C ILE A 519 17.46 -1.63 -37.51
N ASP A 520 18.29 -0.59 -37.70
CA ASP A 520 18.33 0.21 -38.94
C ASP A 520 18.69 -0.63 -40.18
N ASP A 521 19.27 -1.80 -39.94
CA ASP A 521 19.62 -2.79 -40.96
C ASP A 521 18.45 -3.73 -41.34
N ASP A 522 17.32 -3.80 -40.61
CA ASP A 522 16.18 -4.71 -40.88
C ASP A 522 14.92 -4.48 -39.99
N ASP A 523 13.74 -4.31 -40.60
CA ASP A 523 12.45 -3.97 -39.95
C ASP A 523 11.51 -5.17 -39.68
N GLU A 524 11.91 -6.42 -39.97
CA GLU A 524 11.00 -7.57 -39.91
C GLU A 524 11.04 -8.35 -38.58
N GLY A 525 10.10 -8.03 -37.69
CA GLY A 525 9.64 -8.91 -36.60
C GLY A 525 10.24 -8.67 -35.21
N VAL A 526 10.98 -7.58 -34.97
CA VAL A 526 11.49 -7.19 -33.65
C VAL A 526 11.18 -5.72 -33.39
N THR A 527 10.35 -5.44 -32.39
CA THR A 527 10.10 -4.07 -31.90
C THR A 527 10.90 -3.83 -30.63
N ILE A 528 11.66 -2.74 -30.56
CA ILE A 528 12.45 -2.39 -29.36
C ILE A 528 11.89 -1.14 -28.70
N LYS A 529 11.71 -1.20 -27.37
CA LYS A 529 11.38 -0.05 -26.52
C LYS A 529 12.39 0.06 -25.41
N ARG A 530 12.78 1.28 -25.05
CA ARG A 530 13.70 1.50 -23.92
C ARG A 530 12.94 1.82 -22.65
N THR A 531 13.42 1.27 -21.55
CA THR A 531 12.94 1.57 -20.20
C THR A 531 14.13 1.71 -19.25
N LEU A 532 13.88 2.24 -18.06
CA LEU A 532 14.89 2.47 -17.06
C LEU A 532 14.38 2.03 -15.69
N ALA A 533 15.20 1.26 -14.97
CA ALA A 533 14.95 0.90 -13.57
C ALA A 533 16.03 1.56 -12.69
N VAL A 534 15.68 2.70 -12.08
CA VAL A 534 16.56 3.42 -11.14
C VAL A 534 16.11 3.17 -9.72
N ALA A 535 16.84 2.31 -9.00
CA ALA A 535 16.48 1.95 -7.63
C ALA A 535 17.72 1.57 -6.83
N THR A 536 17.60 1.61 -5.50
CA THR A 536 18.60 0.95 -4.64
C THR A 536 18.57 -0.55 -4.89
N ILE A 537 19.69 -1.25 -4.74
CA ILE A 537 19.80 -2.71 -4.98
C ILE A 537 18.70 -3.52 -4.28
N ASN A 538 18.32 -3.12 -3.06
CA ASN A 538 17.28 -3.80 -2.29
C ASN A 538 15.88 -3.72 -2.92
N ASN A 539 15.60 -2.63 -3.64
CA ASN A 539 14.31 -2.33 -4.23
C ASN A 539 14.26 -2.59 -5.74
N MET A 540 15.42 -2.73 -6.40
CA MET A 540 15.52 -2.92 -7.86
C MET A 540 14.71 -4.11 -8.37
N ALA A 541 14.71 -5.24 -7.66
CA ALA A 541 13.88 -6.38 -8.02
C ALA A 541 12.37 -6.05 -7.99
N GLN A 542 11.92 -5.26 -7.01
CA GLN A 542 10.51 -4.86 -6.92
C GLN A 542 10.12 -3.90 -8.04
N ASP A 543 11.03 -3.00 -8.41
CA ASP A 543 10.85 -2.05 -9.51
C ASP A 543 10.72 -2.79 -10.84
N ILE A 544 11.62 -3.75 -11.11
CA ILE A 544 11.57 -4.64 -12.28
C ILE A 544 10.28 -5.47 -12.30
N CYS A 545 9.84 -6.02 -11.17
CA CYS A 545 8.54 -6.71 -11.10
C CYS A 545 7.37 -5.78 -11.46
N THR A 546 7.39 -4.54 -10.98
CA THR A 546 6.33 -3.55 -11.25
C THR A 546 6.31 -3.19 -12.74
N LEU A 547 7.50 -2.92 -13.32
CA LEU A 547 7.66 -2.69 -14.76
C LEU A 547 7.17 -3.89 -15.59
N ALA A 548 7.50 -5.11 -15.16
CA ALA A 548 7.07 -6.33 -15.84
C ALA A 548 5.55 -6.52 -15.82
N GLU A 549 4.89 -6.17 -14.72
CA GLU A 549 3.43 -6.17 -14.59
C GLU A 549 2.78 -5.09 -15.47
N ASP A 550 3.29 -3.85 -15.41
CA ASP A 550 2.74 -2.72 -16.16
C ASP A 550 2.85 -2.91 -17.69
N LEU A 551 3.95 -3.52 -18.15
CA LEU A 551 4.23 -3.77 -19.57
C LEU A 551 3.72 -5.14 -20.07
N MET A 552 3.15 -5.96 -19.17
CA MET A 552 2.63 -7.31 -19.45
C MET A 552 3.70 -8.24 -20.05
N ILE A 553 4.85 -8.28 -19.40
CA ILE A 553 6.04 -9.02 -19.85
C ILE A 553 5.84 -10.54 -19.69
N ALA A 554 6.27 -11.29 -20.71
CA ALA A 554 6.24 -12.75 -20.74
C ALA A 554 7.44 -13.40 -20.07
N LEU A 555 8.60 -12.80 -20.32
CA LEU A 555 9.90 -13.36 -19.99
C LEU A 555 10.82 -12.22 -19.57
N ILE A 556 11.32 -12.27 -18.35
CA ILE A 556 12.36 -11.36 -17.87
C ILE A 556 13.71 -12.05 -18.11
N ILE A 557 14.63 -11.39 -18.79
CA ILE A 557 15.99 -11.88 -19.01
C ILE A 557 16.97 -11.03 -18.23
N LEU A 558 17.66 -11.68 -17.29
CA LEU A 558 18.66 -11.08 -16.44
C LEU A 558 20.06 -11.47 -16.91
N PRO A 559 21.00 -10.51 -16.95
CA PRO A 559 22.39 -10.83 -17.17
C PRO A 559 22.95 -11.55 -15.93
N PHE A 560 23.91 -12.43 -16.15
CA PHE A 560 24.62 -13.06 -15.05
C PHE A 560 25.49 -12.03 -14.31
N HIS A 561 25.51 -12.12 -12.99
CA HIS A 561 26.23 -11.17 -12.13
C HIS A 561 27.76 -11.21 -12.27
N ARG A 562 28.31 -12.19 -13.00
CA ARG A 562 29.74 -12.31 -13.31
C ARG A 562 29.97 -12.10 -14.80
N ILE A 563 31.07 -11.43 -15.12
CA ILE A 563 31.48 -11.12 -16.49
C ILE A 563 32.70 -11.98 -16.84
N GLN A 564 32.81 -12.36 -18.11
CA GLN A 564 33.98 -13.09 -18.61
C GLN A 564 35.13 -12.11 -18.87
N CYS A 565 36.27 -12.34 -18.21
CA CYS A 565 37.51 -11.61 -18.44
C CYS A 565 38.20 -12.09 -19.73
N GLU A 566 39.21 -11.34 -20.20
CA GLU A 566 40.00 -11.68 -21.40
C GLU A 566 40.72 -13.04 -21.29
N ASP A 567 41.02 -13.50 -20.08
CA ASP A 567 41.60 -14.83 -19.82
C ASP A 567 40.58 -15.97 -19.97
N GLY A 568 39.32 -15.62 -20.25
CA GLY A 568 38.17 -16.49 -20.40
C GLY A 568 37.58 -17.00 -19.09
N LYS A 569 38.09 -16.59 -17.92
CA LYS A 569 37.50 -16.89 -16.62
C LYS A 569 36.43 -15.86 -16.28
N LEU A 570 35.51 -16.24 -15.38
CA LEU A 570 34.54 -15.31 -14.82
C LEU A 570 35.15 -14.53 -13.66
N ASP A 571 34.82 -13.25 -13.56
CA ASP A 571 35.23 -12.38 -12.46
C ASP A 571 34.55 -12.74 -11.12
N GLY A 572 34.85 -11.97 -10.07
CA GLY A 572 34.24 -12.14 -8.74
C GLY A 572 32.75 -11.81 -8.68
N GLY A 573 32.21 -11.17 -9.73
CA GLY A 573 30.84 -10.72 -9.86
C GLY A 573 30.40 -9.62 -8.90
N ASN A 574 29.25 -9.02 -9.22
CA ASN A 574 28.61 -8.03 -8.37
C ASN A 574 27.57 -8.68 -7.43
N GLN A 575 27.83 -8.64 -6.11
CA GLN A 575 26.94 -9.24 -5.11
C GLN A 575 25.56 -8.55 -5.06
N GLY A 576 25.47 -7.26 -5.39
CA GLY A 576 24.21 -6.54 -5.46
C GLY A 576 23.31 -7.07 -6.58
N PHE A 577 23.86 -7.23 -7.80
CA PHE A 577 23.09 -7.82 -8.89
C PHE A 577 22.80 -9.31 -8.66
N ARG A 578 23.70 -10.05 -7.98
CA ARG A 578 23.40 -11.41 -7.52
C ARG A 578 22.19 -11.46 -6.59
N TYR A 579 22.07 -10.51 -5.67
CA TYR A 579 20.90 -10.37 -4.79
C TYR A 579 19.63 -10.09 -5.61
N VAL A 580 19.69 -9.17 -6.57
CA VAL A 580 18.56 -8.84 -7.46
C VAL A 580 18.11 -10.07 -8.25
N ASN A 581 19.04 -10.80 -8.88
CA ASN A 581 18.72 -12.02 -9.64
C ASN A 581 18.01 -13.06 -8.75
N ARG A 582 18.53 -13.32 -7.55
CA ARG A 582 17.91 -14.27 -6.61
C ARG A 582 16.51 -13.83 -6.16
N LYS A 583 16.32 -12.52 -5.95
CA LYS A 583 15.03 -11.97 -5.54
C LYS A 583 14.01 -12.08 -6.67
N LEU A 584 14.39 -11.73 -7.90
CA LEU A 584 13.52 -11.86 -9.08
C LEU A 584 13.14 -13.31 -9.39
N LEU A 585 14.07 -14.26 -9.26
CA LEU A 585 13.76 -15.69 -9.39
C LEU A 585 12.72 -16.17 -8.35
N LYS A 586 12.62 -15.52 -7.18
CA LYS A 586 11.65 -15.85 -6.13
C LYS A 586 10.33 -15.09 -6.27
N SER A 587 10.36 -13.82 -6.68
CA SER A 587 9.21 -12.91 -6.65
C SER A 587 8.73 -12.44 -8.04
N GLY A 588 9.28 -12.97 -9.12
CA GLY A 588 8.97 -12.58 -10.49
C GLY A 588 7.50 -12.82 -10.86
N PRO A 589 6.83 -11.86 -11.54
CA PRO A 589 5.43 -11.99 -11.96
C PRO A 589 5.23 -12.93 -13.16
N CYS A 590 6.32 -13.27 -13.86
CA CYS A 590 6.36 -14.13 -15.03
C CYS A 590 7.62 -15.00 -15.01
N SER A 591 7.87 -15.75 -16.08
CA SER A 591 9.07 -16.59 -16.20
C SER A 591 10.34 -15.74 -16.26
N VAL A 592 11.39 -16.21 -15.58
CA VAL A 592 12.64 -15.48 -15.41
C VAL A 592 13.79 -16.31 -15.95
N GLY A 593 14.58 -15.72 -16.84
CA GLY A 593 15.79 -16.30 -17.39
C GLY A 593 17.05 -15.59 -16.90
N ILE A 594 18.14 -16.34 -16.68
CA ILE A 594 19.48 -15.79 -16.47
C ILE A 594 20.35 -16.18 -17.66
N LEU A 595 20.90 -15.18 -18.35
CA LEU A 595 21.83 -15.36 -19.46
C LEU A 595 23.28 -15.26 -18.97
N VAL A 596 23.98 -16.38 -19.01
CA VAL A 596 25.42 -16.48 -18.79
C VAL A 596 26.12 -16.38 -20.15
N ASN A 597 26.58 -15.17 -20.50
CA ASN A 597 27.30 -14.95 -21.76
C ASN A 597 28.76 -15.38 -21.62
N ARG A 598 29.18 -16.34 -22.45
CA ARG A 598 30.55 -16.86 -22.53
C ARG A 598 31.09 -16.95 -23.95
N GLY A 599 30.41 -16.34 -24.92
CA GLY A 599 30.78 -16.50 -26.33
C GLY A 599 29.65 -16.17 -27.28
N LEU A 600 28.40 -16.14 -26.80
CA LEU A 600 27.26 -15.70 -27.60
C LEU A 600 27.47 -14.28 -28.11
N GLY A 601 28.03 -13.39 -27.29
CA GLY A 601 28.37 -12.01 -27.70
C GLY A 601 29.57 -11.88 -28.66
N SER A 602 30.40 -12.93 -28.80
CA SER A 602 31.54 -12.94 -29.73
C SER A 602 31.16 -13.41 -31.13
N ILE A 603 29.96 -13.96 -31.29
CA ILE A 603 29.40 -14.30 -32.61
C ILE A 603 29.05 -12.99 -33.31
N GLY A 604 29.52 -12.82 -34.55
CA GLY A 604 29.10 -11.71 -35.41
C GLY A 604 27.59 -11.76 -35.72
N LYS A 605 27.13 -10.94 -36.66
CA LYS A 605 25.72 -10.89 -37.03
C LYS A 605 25.20 -12.28 -37.43
N ILE A 606 24.21 -12.78 -36.69
CA ILE A 606 23.58 -14.08 -36.94
C ILE A 606 22.89 -14.03 -38.31
N SER A 607 23.23 -14.99 -39.18
CA SER A 607 22.68 -15.02 -40.54
C SER A 607 21.19 -15.36 -40.51
N LYS A 608 20.41 -14.65 -41.32
CA LYS A 608 18.97 -14.86 -41.50
C LYS A 608 18.63 -15.86 -42.63
N SER A 609 19.64 -16.38 -43.31
CA SER A 609 19.48 -17.28 -44.47
C SER A 609 20.22 -18.61 -44.33
N GLN A 610 21.25 -18.65 -43.49
CA GLN A 610 22.08 -19.84 -43.26
C GLN A 610 22.30 -20.05 -41.77
N ILE A 611 22.39 -21.32 -41.39
CA ILE A 611 22.69 -21.71 -40.02
C ILE A 611 24.04 -21.12 -39.60
N SER A 612 24.04 -20.34 -38.53
CA SER A 612 25.22 -19.69 -37.97
C SER A 612 25.43 -19.99 -36.48
N VAL A 613 24.39 -20.51 -35.79
CA VAL A 613 24.45 -20.81 -34.36
C VAL A 613 23.88 -22.19 -34.08
N ASN A 614 24.66 -23.03 -33.38
CA ASN A 614 24.18 -24.31 -32.85
C ASN A 614 23.67 -24.11 -31.42
N VAL A 615 22.42 -24.47 -31.17
CA VAL A 615 21.78 -24.34 -29.85
C VAL A 615 21.37 -25.73 -29.36
N ALA A 616 21.61 -26.03 -28.10
CA ALA A 616 21.12 -27.24 -27.45
C ALA A 616 20.12 -26.91 -26.34
N THR A 617 19.12 -27.77 -26.15
CA THR A 617 18.23 -27.71 -24.98
C THR A 617 18.31 -29.03 -24.25
N VAL A 618 18.60 -29.00 -22.95
CA VAL A 618 18.63 -30.21 -22.11
C VAL A 618 17.27 -30.37 -21.43
N PHE A 619 16.68 -31.56 -21.55
CA PHE A 619 15.41 -31.91 -20.93
C PHE A 619 15.59 -33.14 -20.05
N ILE A 620 15.50 -32.97 -18.72
CA ILE A 620 15.53 -34.05 -17.73
C ILE A 620 14.11 -34.31 -17.22
N GLY A 621 13.33 -33.24 -17.01
CA GLY A 621 11.96 -33.28 -16.50
C GLY A 621 11.71 -32.22 -15.41
N GLY A 622 10.46 -31.81 -15.26
CA GLY A 622 10.00 -30.80 -14.30
C GLY A 622 9.50 -29.50 -14.94
N LYS A 623 8.85 -28.69 -14.11
CA LYS A 623 8.20 -27.41 -14.47
C LYS A 623 9.12 -26.46 -15.27
N ASP A 624 10.36 -26.26 -14.81
CA ASP A 624 11.31 -25.36 -15.46
C ASP A 624 11.84 -25.88 -16.80
N ASP A 625 12.02 -27.20 -16.94
CA ASP A 625 12.47 -27.81 -18.19
C ASP A 625 11.37 -27.74 -19.26
N ARG A 626 10.09 -27.86 -18.86
CA ARG A 626 8.93 -27.65 -19.74
C ARG A 626 8.88 -26.21 -20.25
N GLU A 627 9.14 -25.24 -19.37
CA GLU A 627 9.20 -23.83 -19.73
C GLU A 627 10.37 -23.53 -20.69
N ALA A 628 11.54 -24.11 -20.43
CA ALA A 628 12.70 -24.04 -21.31
C ALA A 628 12.41 -24.66 -22.69
N LEU A 629 11.67 -25.76 -22.74
CA LEU A 629 11.23 -26.41 -23.98
C LEU A 629 10.24 -25.55 -24.76
N ALA A 630 9.31 -24.86 -24.07
CA ALA A 630 8.40 -23.91 -24.70
C ALA A 630 9.15 -22.75 -25.37
N TYR A 631 10.13 -22.16 -24.67
CA TYR A 631 11.01 -21.13 -25.25
C TYR A 631 11.81 -21.66 -26.45
N THR A 632 12.35 -22.87 -26.33
CA THR A 632 13.10 -23.58 -27.37
C THR A 632 12.29 -23.74 -28.66
N GLY A 633 10.99 -24.02 -28.55
CA GLY A 633 10.08 -24.10 -29.70
C GLY A 633 10.05 -22.81 -30.51
N ARG A 634 10.16 -21.65 -29.85
CA ARG A 634 10.22 -20.36 -30.54
C ARG A 634 11.56 -20.14 -31.24
N VAL A 635 12.66 -20.44 -30.55
CA VAL A 635 14.03 -20.34 -31.10
C VAL A 635 14.20 -21.23 -32.35
N SER A 636 13.54 -22.39 -32.39
CA SER A 636 13.54 -23.29 -33.56
C SER A 636 13.01 -22.66 -34.85
N GLY A 637 12.24 -21.59 -34.75
CA GLY A 637 11.69 -20.88 -35.91
C GLY A 637 12.70 -20.00 -36.64
N HIS A 638 13.87 -19.73 -36.03
CA HIS A 638 14.85 -18.83 -36.61
C HIS A 638 15.73 -19.56 -37.65
N PRO A 639 15.84 -19.07 -38.90
CA PRO A 639 16.57 -19.75 -39.97
C PRO A 639 18.08 -19.88 -39.71
N GLY A 640 18.64 -18.98 -38.89
CA GLY A 640 20.05 -19.00 -38.50
C GLY A 640 20.41 -20.00 -37.40
N VAL A 641 19.44 -20.69 -36.81
CA VAL A 641 19.64 -21.54 -35.63
C VAL A 641 19.46 -23.02 -35.99
N LYS A 642 20.45 -23.84 -35.64
CA LYS A 642 20.31 -25.30 -35.64
C LYS A 642 20.13 -25.78 -34.21
N LEU A 643 18.93 -26.27 -33.92
CA LEU A 643 18.53 -26.65 -32.57
C LEU A 643 18.60 -28.17 -32.36
N THR A 644 19.17 -28.59 -31.23
CA THR A 644 19.16 -29.99 -30.76
C THR A 644 18.49 -30.07 -29.40
N VAL A 645 17.44 -30.87 -29.26
CA VAL A 645 16.86 -31.20 -27.94
C VAL A 645 17.45 -32.51 -27.48
N ILE A 646 18.08 -32.50 -26.30
CA ILE A 646 18.78 -33.63 -25.71
C ILE A 646 18.01 -34.07 -24.46
N ARG A 647 17.34 -35.23 -24.54
CA ARG A 647 16.57 -35.79 -23.44
C ARG A 647 17.43 -36.73 -22.62
N PHE A 648 17.61 -36.41 -21.34
CA PHE A 648 18.36 -37.22 -20.39
C PHE A 648 17.39 -38.13 -19.63
N LEU A 649 17.55 -39.44 -19.83
CA LEU A 649 16.72 -40.48 -19.22
C LEU A 649 17.58 -41.33 -18.28
N VAL A 650 16.98 -41.82 -17.20
CA VAL A 650 17.67 -42.76 -16.29
C VAL A 650 17.78 -44.11 -16.98
N ASP A 651 18.99 -44.68 -17.01
CA ASP A 651 19.20 -46.05 -17.48
C ASP A 651 18.63 -47.06 -16.48
N THR A 652 17.56 -47.75 -16.88
CA THR A 652 16.87 -48.75 -16.06
C THR A 652 17.53 -50.13 -16.12
N SER A 653 18.53 -50.33 -16.99
CA SER A 653 19.19 -51.63 -17.17
C SER A 653 20.25 -51.94 -16.09
N VAL A 654 20.74 -50.92 -15.38
CA VAL A 654 21.89 -51.06 -14.48
C VAL A 654 21.51 -51.33 -13.01
N GLU A 655 20.27 -51.05 -12.56
CA GLU A 655 19.92 -51.17 -11.14
C GLU A 655 18.45 -51.59 -10.87
N SER A 656 18.12 -52.86 -11.09
CA SER A 656 16.91 -53.48 -10.52
C SER A 656 16.92 -53.53 -8.98
N SER A 657 18.07 -53.26 -8.34
CA SER A 657 18.29 -53.40 -6.90
C SER A 657 18.35 -52.10 -6.08
N ARG A 658 18.37 -50.90 -6.69
CA ARG A 658 18.34 -49.60 -5.95
C ARG A 658 17.07 -48.78 -6.16
N ILE A 659 16.28 -49.09 -7.19
CA ILE A 659 14.98 -48.46 -7.47
C ILE A 659 13.95 -48.75 -6.35
N SER A 660 14.12 -49.85 -5.60
CA SER A 660 13.21 -50.24 -4.50
C SER A 660 13.35 -49.43 -3.23
N ALA A 661 14.50 -48.76 -2.99
CA ALA A 661 14.72 -47.95 -1.80
C ALA A 661 14.18 -46.51 -1.92
N TYR A 662 13.76 -46.09 -3.12
CA TYR A 662 13.38 -44.71 -3.44
C TYR A 662 11.91 -44.54 -3.86
N ARG A 663 11.08 -45.58 -3.78
CA ARG A 663 9.61 -45.49 -3.99
C ARG A 663 8.87 -44.89 -2.78
N VAL A 664 9.44 -43.91 -2.09
CA VAL A 664 8.78 -43.21 -0.99
C VAL A 664 8.83 -41.70 -1.23
N SER A 665 8.07 -41.22 -2.22
CA SER A 665 7.56 -39.84 -2.27
C SER A 665 6.52 -39.67 -3.40
N LEU A 666 5.25 -39.74 -2.97
CA LEU A 666 3.99 -39.19 -3.48
C LEU A 666 3.55 -39.35 -4.97
N PRO A 667 2.23 -39.57 -5.20
CA PRO A 667 1.58 -39.55 -6.53
C PRO A 667 1.82 -38.27 -7.34
N GLU A 668 2.21 -37.16 -6.70
CA GLU A 668 2.60 -35.91 -7.35
C GLU A 668 3.77 -36.06 -8.33
N LYS A 669 4.69 -37.01 -8.08
CA LYS A 669 5.84 -37.24 -8.97
C LYS A 669 5.44 -38.03 -10.23
N GLU A 670 4.48 -38.93 -10.12
CA GLU A 670 3.91 -39.64 -11.28
C GLU A 670 3.06 -38.70 -12.14
N GLU A 671 2.34 -37.77 -11.50
CA GLU A 671 1.59 -36.71 -12.18
C GLU A 671 2.52 -35.73 -12.92
N GLU A 672 3.59 -35.25 -12.27
CA GLU A 672 4.63 -34.42 -12.92
C GLU A 672 5.28 -35.14 -14.11
N MET A 673 5.62 -36.43 -13.98
CA MET A 673 6.16 -37.22 -15.10
C MET A 673 5.16 -37.35 -16.27
N GLY A 674 3.88 -37.54 -15.98
CA GLY A 674 2.83 -37.57 -17.01
C GLY A 674 2.72 -36.25 -17.76
N LEU A 675 2.79 -35.11 -17.04
CA LEU A 675 2.79 -33.79 -17.64
C LEU A 675 4.06 -33.51 -18.46
N ASP A 676 5.21 -34.00 -18.01
CA ASP A 676 6.48 -33.90 -18.74
C ASP A 676 6.41 -34.68 -20.06
N ASP A 677 5.88 -35.92 -20.03
CA ASP A 677 5.71 -36.76 -21.22
C ASP A 677 4.70 -36.15 -22.20
N GLU A 678 3.57 -35.64 -21.71
CA GLU A 678 2.58 -34.96 -22.56
C GLU A 678 3.17 -33.70 -23.22
N CYS A 679 3.84 -32.86 -22.43
CA CYS A 679 4.49 -31.65 -22.93
C CYS A 679 5.56 -31.98 -23.98
N PHE A 680 6.36 -33.01 -23.75
CA PHE A 680 7.39 -33.44 -24.68
C PHE A 680 6.80 -34.05 -25.95
N ALA A 681 5.75 -34.87 -25.86
CA ALA A 681 5.06 -35.44 -27.00
C ALA A 681 4.48 -34.36 -27.93
N GLN A 682 3.82 -33.35 -27.34
CA GLN A 682 3.31 -32.21 -28.10
C GLN A 682 4.43 -31.43 -28.81
N PHE A 683 5.57 -31.24 -28.14
CA PHE A 683 6.74 -30.60 -28.75
C PHE A 683 7.32 -31.45 -29.89
N TYR A 684 7.44 -32.75 -29.68
CA TYR A 684 7.98 -33.70 -30.65
C TYR A 684 7.17 -33.69 -31.94
N ASP A 685 5.84 -33.81 -31.83
CA ASP A 685 4.94 -33.79 -32.96
C ASP A 685 4.99 -32.46 -33.72
N LYS A 686 5.18 -31.34 -33.03
CA LYS A 686 5.15 -30.01 -33.65
C LYS A 686 6.48 -29.59 -34.30
N HIS A 687 7.62 -29.94 -33.69
CA HIS A 687 8.93 -29.38 -34.07
C HIS A 687 9.95 -30.42 -34.54
N ILE A 688 9.92 -31.63 -33.97
CA ILE A 688 10.87 -32.69 -34.31
C ILE A 688 10.36 -33.47 -35.54
N SER A 689 9.08 -33.84 -35.55
CA SER A 689 8.46 -34.54 -36.68
C SER A 689 8.49 -33.71 -37.97
N SER A 690 8.43 -32.37 -37.84
CA SER A 690 8.51 -31.43 -38.95
C SER A 690 9.93 -31.22 -39.49
N GLY A 691 10.95 -31.82 -38.84
CA GLY A 691 12.36 -31.72 -39.24
C GLY A 691 13.05 -30.40 -38.85
N ASN A 692 12.41 -29.55 -38.04
CA ASN A 692 12.97 -28.25 -37.64
C ASN A 692 13.95 -28.37 -36.47
N VAL A 693 13.83 -29.42 -35.67
CA VAL A 693 14.63 -29.64 -34.46
C VAL A 693 15.19 -31.05 -34.47
N SER A 694 16.49 -31.18 -34.21
CA SER A 694 17.14 -32.48 -34.04
C SER A 694 16.92 -33.02 -32.64
N TYR A 695 16.75 -34.33 -32.52
CA TYR A 695 16.45 -34.99 -31.25
C TYR A 695 17.53 -36.01 -30.89
N LEU A 696 17.95 -36.01 -29.63
CA LEU A 696 18.94 -36.95 -29.10
C LEU A 696 18.50 -37.46 -27.73
N GLU A 697 18.35 -38.77 -27.59
CA GLU A 697 18.15 -39.42 -26.29
C GLU A 697 19.49 -39.88 -25.71
N LYS A 698 19.69 -39.66 -24.42
CA LYS A 698 20.84 -40.15 -23.65
C LYS A 698 20.34 -40.85 -22.40
N HIS A 699 20.58 -42.15 -22.32
CA HIS A 699 20.38 -42.93 -21.11
C HIS A 699 21.64 -42.82 -20.24
N LEU A 700 21.46 -42.36 -19.00
CA LEU A 700 22.53 -42.07 -18.06
C LEU A 700 22.26 -42.80 -16.74
N ALA A 701 23.29 -43.39 -16.14
CA ALA A 701 23.17 -44.13 -14.90
C ALA A 701 23.22 -43.22 -13.66
N ASN A 702 23.99 -42.12 -13.69
CA ASN A 702 24.21 -41.26 -12.53
C ASN A 702 24.70 -39.85 -12.91
N ALA A 703 24.83 -38.98 -11.91
CA ALA A 703 25.33 -37.62 -12.07
C ALA A 703 26.76 -37.51 -12.66
N ALA A 704 27.65 -38.48 -12.44
CA ALA A 704 28.99 -38.43 -13.02
C ALA A 704 28.93 -38.62 -14.55
N GLU A 705 28.06 -39.51 -15.03
CA GLU A 705 27.80 -39.66 -16.47
C GLU A 705 27.13 -38.42 -17.06
N THR A 706 26.17 -37.81 -16.33
CA THR A 706 25.59 -36.51 -16.70
C THR A 706 26.68 -35.45 -16.89
N PHE A 707 27.59 -35.31 -15.92
CA PHE A 707 28.70 -34.36 -16.01
C PHE A 707 29.61 -34.63 -17.21
N SER A 708 29.96 -35.90 -17.46
CA SER A 708 30.79 -36.28 -18.61
C SER A 708 30.11 -35.99 -19.95
N THR A 709 28.78 -36.16 -20.01
CA THR A 709 27.97 -35.87 -21.20
C THR A 709 27.89 -34.37 -21.45
N LEU A 710 27.63 -33.57 -20.41
CA LEU A 710 27.65 -32.12 -20.52
C LEU A 710 29.00 -31.67 -21.07
N ARG A 711 30.13 -32.19 -20.56
CA ARG A 711 31.47 -31.79 -21.01
C ARG A 711 31.70 -31.99 -22.52
N SER A 712 30.99 -32.93 -23.14
CA SER A 712 31.06 -33.14 -24.60
C SER A 712 30.45 -32.00 -25.42
N PHE A 713 29.68 -31.10 -24.81
CA PHE A 713 29.03 -29.98 -25.49
C PHE A 713 30.01 -28.87 -25.87
N GLU A 714 31.18 -28.82 -25.23
CA GLU A 714 32.23 -27.88 -25.58
C GLU A 714 32.61 -28.01 -27.06
N GLY A 715 32.58 -26.88 -27.78
CA GLY A 715 32.88 -26.80 -29.21
C GLY A 715 31.77 -27.29 -30.14
N GLN A 716 30.69 -27.91 -29.63
CA GLN A 716 29.55 -28.35 -30.45
C GLN A 716 28.43 -27.31 -30.50
N TYR A 717 28.17 -26.66 -29.36
CA TYR A 717 27.06 -25.73 -29.18
C TYR A 717 27.56 -24.36 -28.70
N SER A 718 26.93 -23.29 -29.18
CA SER A 718 27.25 -21.92 -28.78
C SER A 718 26.37 -21.44 -27.62
N LEU A 719 25.14 -21.97 -27.53
CA LEU A 719 24.19 -21.69 -26.46
C LEU A 719 23.52 -22.99 -26.00
N VAL A 720 23.42 -23.18 -24.69
CA VAL A 720 22.67 -24.27 -24.07
C VAL A 720 21.54 -23.70 -23.23
N ILE A 721 20.30 -24.12 -23.50
CA ILE A 721 19.10 -23.72 -22.79
C ILE A 721 18.73 -24.83 -21.79
N VAL A 722 18.54 -24.48 -20.53
CA VAL A 722 18.22 -25.43 -19.46
C VAL A 722 17.16 -24.87 -18.51
N GLY A 723 16.33 -25.73 -17.94
CA GLY A 723 15.51 -25.34 -16.79
C GLY A 723 16.37 -25.21 -15.53
N ARG A 724 16.00 -24.29 -14.63
CA ARG A 724 16.76 -24.06 -13.39
C ARG A 724 16.73 -25.29 -12.47
N GLU A 725 15.56 -25.87 -12.24
CA GLU A 725 15.45 -27.02 -11.33
C GLU A 725 16.05 -28.31 -11.92
N GLY A 726 16.03 -28.49 -13.25
CA GLY A 726 16.72 -29.58 -13.96
C GLY A 726 16.44 -30.97 -13.37
N GLY A 727 15.18 -31.25 -13.01
CA GLY A 727 14.81 -32.46 -12.28
C GLY A 727 15.41 -32.53 -10.88
N LEU A 728 15.21 -31.50 -10.05
CA LEU A 728 15.62 -31.49 -8.64
C LEU A 728 15.25 -32.82 -7.95
N ASN A 729 16.24 -33.46 -7.33
CA ASN A 729 16.13 -34.79 -6.71
C ASN A 729 15.96 -35.97 -7.68
N SER A 730 16.34 -35.80 -8.95
CA SER A 730 16.58 -36.90 -9.90
C SER A 730 17.92 -37.59 -9.59
N ILE A 731 18.02 -38.88 -9.92
CA ILE A 731 19.26 -39.67 -9.82
C ILE A 731 20.38 -39.03 -10.67
N LEU A 732 20.01 -38.33 -11.74
CA LEU A 732 20.94 -37.72 -12.70
C LEU A 732 21.59 -36.41 -12.23
N THR A 733 21.03 -35.76 -11.21
CA THR A 733 21.54 -34.47 -10.69
C THR A 733 21.90 -34.55 -9.20
N LYS A 734 21.62 -35.69 -8.55
CA LYS A 734 21.94 -35.92 -7.15
C LYS A 734 23.46 -35.84 -6.91
N GLY A 735 23.85 -35.01 -5.95
CA GLY A 735 25.25 -34.74 -5.62
C GLY A 735 25.85 -33.58 -6.43
N MET A 736 25.24 -33.12 -7.53
CA MET A 736 25.68 -31.88 -8.20
C MET A 736 25.35 -30.64 -7.37
N ASN A 737 24.26 -30.69 -6.59
CA ASN A 737 23.83 -29.58 -5.73
C ASN A 737 24.83 -29.26 -4.61
N ASP A 738 25.54 -30.27 -4.10
CA ASP A 738 26.48 -30.11 -2.97
C ASP A 738 27.73 -29.29 -3.34
N TRP A 739 28.02 -29.15 -4.63
CA TRP A 739 29.20 -28.46 -5.16
C TRP A 739 28.86 -27.15 -5.90
N GLN A 740 27.62 -26.67 -5.80
CA GLN A 740 27.19 -25.47 -6.54
C GLN A 740 27.87 -24.19 -6.03
N GLN A 741 28.48 -23.43 -6.94
CA GLN A 741 29.00 -22.09 -6.62
C GLN A 741 27.90 -21.02 -6.71
N CYS A 742 27.00 -21.19 -7.68
CA CYS A 742 25.91 -20.28 -8.00
C CYS A 742 24.56 -21.03 -8.04
N PRO A 743 23.90 -21.24 -6.88
CA PRO A 743 22.62 -21.98 -6.81
C PRO A 743 21.46 -21.29 -7.55
N GLU A 744 21.61 -20.00 -7.88
CA GLU A 744 20.71 -19.29 -8.80
C GLU A 744 20.64 -19.90 -10.21
N LEU A 745 21.66 -20.65 -10.66
CA LEU A 745 21.70 -21.29 -11.99
C LEU A 745 21.20 -22.74 -11.99
N GLY A 746 21.01 -23.35 -10.82
CA GLY A 746 20.68 -24.77 -10.72
C GLY A 746 21.84 -25.73 -11.05
N PRO A 747 21.64 -27.06 -10.90
CA PRO A 747 22.74 -28.03 -11.00
C PRO A 747 23.39 -28.07 -12.37
N ILE A 748 22.58 -28.11 -13.43
CA ILE A 748 23.09 -28.19 -14.80
C ILE A 748 23.66 -26.84 -15.23
N GLY A 749 22.94 -25.74 -14.95
CA GLY A 749 23.38 -24.39 -15.30
C GLY A 749 24.70 -23.98 -14.64
N ASP A 750 24.89 -24.33 -13.36
CA ASP A 750 26.13 -24.06 -12.63
C ASP A 750 27.32 -24.86 -13.18
N VAL A 751 27.13 -26.15 -13.50
CA VAL A 751 28.17 -26.99 -14.13
C VAL A 751 28.60 -26.42 -15.48
N LEU A 752 27.64 -26.11 -16.36
CA LEU A 752 27.92 -25.53 -17.68
C LEU A 752 28.61 -24.16 -17.58
N SER A 753 28.28 -23.40 -16.53
CA SER A 753 28.85 -22.09 -16.24
C SER A 753 30.12 -22.17 -15.38
N GLY A 754 30.61 -23.38 -15.05
CA GLY A 754 31.77 -23.59 -14.22
C GLY A 754 33.07 -23.09 -14.91
N PRO A 755 34.06 -22.58 -14.17
CA PRO A 755 35.31 -22.06 -14.75
C PRO A 755 36.11 -23.12 -15.50
N ASP A 756 35.97 -24.40 -15.13
CA ASP A 756 36.69 -25.53 -15.71
C ASP A 756 35.95 -26.24 -16.85
N PHE A 757 34.76 -25.74 -17.22
CA PHE A 757 33.88 -26.42 -18.16
C PHE A 757 34.10 -26.00 -19.61
N SER A 758 33.78 -24.75 -19.95
CA SER A 758 34.06 -24.21 -21.28
C SER A 758 34.07 -22.69 -21.28
N LYS A 759 34.95 -22.12 -22.11
CA LYS A 759 35.12 -20.68 -22.30
C LYS A 759 34.28 -20.11 -23.43
N THR A 760 33.53 -20.94 -24.17
CA THR A 760 32.82 -20.52 -25.40
C THR A 760 31.31 -20.79 -25.34
N VAL A 761 30.88 -21.73 -24.51
CA VAL A 761 29.47 -22.14 -24.39
C VAL A 761 28.73 -21.18 -23.47
N SER A 762 27.76 -20.44 -24.03
CA SER A 762 26.85 -19.61 -23.22
C SER A 762 25.68 -20.45 -22.70
N VAL A 763 25.09 -20.04 -21.58
CA VAL A 763 24.02 -20.80 -20.92
C VAL A 763 22.84 -19.88 -20.65
N LEU A 764 21.64 -20.31 -21.03
CA LEU A 764 20.39 -19.66 -20.65
C LEU A 764 19.64 -20.58 -19.68
N VAL A 765 19.53 -20.13 -18.44
CA VAL A 765 18.77 -20.84 -17.40
C VAL A 765 17.40 -20.21 -17.30
N ILE A 766 16.33 -20.98 -17.50
CA ILE A 766 14.94 -20.49 -17.41
C ILE A 766 14.26 -21.10 -16.19
N GLN A 767 13.54 -20.27 -15.44
CA GLN A 767 12.66 -20.69 -14.37
C GLN A 767 11.21 -20.34 -14.71
N GLN A 768 10.32 -21.30 -14.58
CA GLN A 768 8.89 -21.10 -14.71
C GLN A 768 8.36 -20.24 -13.56
N HIS A 769 7.35 -19.41 -13.85
CA HIS A 769 6.63 -18.67 -12.82
C HIS A 769 6.02 -19.61 -11.76
N LYS A 770 6.44 -19.47 -10.50
CA LYS A 770 5.87 -20.22 -9.36
C LYS A 770 4.53 -19.61 -8.96
N ARG A 771 3.44 -20.38 -9.11
CA ARG A 771 2.10 -19.95 -8.67
C ARG A 771 2.11 -19.67 -7.18
N LYS A 772 1.82 -18.43 -6.80
CA LYS A 772 1.71 -17.99 -5.39
C LYS A 772 0.54 -18.72 -4.72
N GLY A 773 0.81 -19.91 -4.18
CA GLY A 773 -0.19 -20.86 -3.68
C GLY A 773 0.36 -22.28 -3.45
N GLU A 774 1.42 -22.69 -4.16
CA GLU A 774 2.25 -23.83 -3.75
C GLU A 774 3.31 -23.32 -2.77
N ILE A 775 2.90 -23.15 -1.51
CA ILE A 775 3.79 -22.73 -0.42
C ILE A 775 4.38 -23.99 0.19
N ASP A 776 5.60 -24.31 -0.23
CA ASP A 776 6.53 -25.04 0.62
C ASP A 776 7.06 -24.03 1.66
N GLY A 777 6.78 -24.30 2.94
CA GLY A 777 7.39 -23.68 4.13
C GLY A 777 7.60 -22.16 4.14
N LEU A 778 6.57 -21.40 4.55
CA LEU A 778 6.75 -20.05 5.11
C LEU A 778 7.24 -20.15 6.56
N ASP A 779 8.51 -20.51 6.75
CA ASP A 779 9.19 -20.45 8.05
C ASP A 779 10.68 -20.10 7.86
N GLU A 780 11.01 -18.96 7.23
CA GLU A 780 12.40 -18.45 7.29
C GLU A 780 12.57 -16.95 6.92
N GLU A 781 11.57 -16.10 7.15
CA GLU A 781 11.72 -14.63 7.03
C GLU A 781 11.46 -13.92 8.37
N PHE A 782 12.20 -14.32 9.41
CA PHE A 782 12.54 -13.47 10.55
C PHE A 782 13.95 -13.81 11.06
N SER A 783 14.97 -13.61 10.23
CA SER A 783 16.32 -13.34 10.75
C SER A 783 17.16 -12.55 9.74
N ILE A 784 17.15 -11.23 9.88
CA ILE A 784 18.36 -10.43 9.64
C ILE A 784 18.43 -9.48 10.84
N MET A 785 19.55 -9.56 11.56
CA MET A 785 19.94 -8.62 12.63
C MET A 785 19.96 -7.18 12.14
#